data_AF-A0A9P5JQE6-F1
#
_entry.id   AF-A0A9P5JQE6-F1
#
_cell.length_a   1.000
_cell.length_b   1.000
_cell.length_c   1.000
_cell.angle_alpha   90.00
_cell.angle_beta   90.00
_cell.angle_gamma   90.00
#
_symmetry.space_group_name_H-M   'P 1'
#
loop_
_entity.id
_entity.type
_entity.pdbx_description
1 polymer ?
#
loop_
_entity_poly.entity_id
_entity_poly.type
_entity_poly.pdbx_seq_one_letter_code
_entity_poly.pdbx_strand_id
1 'polypeptide(L)'
;MEDLQQAQNKHALYAAPSEQKRSRIRWLVIIGGLILIVAAAGAAVYEFVIKKHSSSSSGGDGNTSSGSPSTTGSPKGNDFPVSGGTGSTVYLQDGTTFTYTNSFGGTWYYDPNNPYANYAQAQSYTPPLNQTFKYGTDRIYGVNLGGWLNTEPFIAPALYEPYLNAATPAIDEWTLSENIAADTANGGFQILENHYATFITEKDFADIAAAGLNHVRIPIPYWAISKFDNEPFYEGAQWKYVVKAIGWARKYGIRINLDLHAHPGSQNGFNHAGVLNAINWMYGTMGIANAQRSLDIVRTIAEFISQDEYKDVVTMFGLVNEPQLYLLGQDVVGHFYYQAHNIIRNITGIGEGNGAWLVIHDGFNSDSNYTGYLAGADRVALDTHPYLCFQALVDEGPEGYAAQACPTWAGKINTTTGNYGFVHAGEWSLGYTDCGQWLTGVNQGTRYEGNYSNPNPNPKIGNCADILDYTTWNATYKQGLMDFASASMDVLQNWFFWNWKIGNSSATGLVGSPHWSYQLGLSGGWLPTDPRKAQGTCASQGVSSPLGAPLSGYQTGGPGAGTWPADQVSSYGDWPPSSLSGVIAGMTGLPVYVQTGSQVTLSAPNPTYAPSQSPSVTINLGNGWANPSDTAAAYVPIDGCNYPFQWSATNSAYPGCTPSLKKRVFDGEKWIVVPEQPLTLPSISTPTVTPSSTSRSSRATITPRAEVPRT
;
A
#
# COMPACT_ATOMS: atom_id res chain seq x y z
N MET A 1 16.33 -15.15 12.69
CA MET A 1 15.90 -14.81 14.08
C MET A 1 15.65 -13.32 14.20
N GLU A 2 16.55 -12.48 13.68
CA GLU A 2 16.42 -11.02 13.70
C GLU A 2 15.14 -10.53 12.99
N ASP A 3 14.76 -11.10 11.84
CA ASP A 3 13.49 -10.75 11.15
C ASP A 3 12.26 -11.02 12.03
N LEU A 4 12.22 -12.19 12.69
CA LEU A 4 11.15 -12.54 13.63
C LEU A 4 11.13 -11.61 14.84
N GLN A 5 12.29 -11.17 15.32
CA GLN A 5 12.38 -10.18 16.39
C GLN A 5 11.91 -8.79 15.90
N GLN A 6 12.23 -8.39 14.66
CA GLN A 6 11.71 -7.18 14.03
C GLN A 6 10.19 -7.26 13.83
N ALA A 7 9.65 -8.41 13.41
CA ALA A 7 8.22 -8.68 13.27
C ALA A 7 7.49 -8.52 14.62
N GLN A 8 8.01 -9.18 15.66
CA GLN A 8 7.47 -9.14 17.02
C GLN A 8 7.61 -7.75 17.65
N ASN A 9 8.70 -7.04 17.39
CA ASN A 9 8.87 -5.65 17.82
C ASN A 9 7.89 -4.73 17.10
N LYS A 10 7.72 -4.84 15.77
CA LYS A 10 6.75 -4.04 14.99
C LYS A 10 5.32 -4.35 15.44
N HIS A 11 4.97 -5.61 15.68
CA HIS A 11 3.67 -5.97 16.27
C HIS A 11 3.48 -5.39 17.69
N ALA A 12 4.50 -5.48 18.54
CA ALA A 12 4.51 -4.88 19.87
C ALA A 12 4.57 -3.33 19.87
N LEU A 13 4.79 -2.70 18.71
CA LEU A 13 4.73 -1.24 18.49
C LEU A 13 3.34 -0.73 18.10
N TYR A 14 2.39 -1.63 17.79
CA TYR A 14 1.00 -1.27 17.49
C TYR A 14 -0.01 -1.96 18.44
N ALA A 15 0.45 -2.90 19.27
CA ALA A 15 -0.35 -3.67 20.22
C ALA A 15 -1.07 -2.82 21.29
N ALA A 16 -2.34 -3.13 21.56
CA ALA A 16 -3.19 -2.38 22.47
C ALA A 16 -2.71 -2.46 23.96
N PRO A 17 -2.75 -1.34 24.72
CA PRO A 17 -2.38 -1.34 26.14
C PRO A 17 -3.27 -2.26 27.01
N SER A 18 -2.65 -2.99 27.93
CA SER A 18 -3.31 -4.02 28.72
C SER A 18 -4.45 -3.50 29.63
N GLU A 19 -5.50 -4.31 29.77
CA GLU A 19 -6.78 -3.88 30.36
C GLU A 19 -6.69 -3.33 31.79
N GLN A 20 -5.69 -3.75 32.57
CA GLN A 20 -5.48 -3.27 33.94
C GLN A 20 -5.30 -1.73 34.02
N LYS A 21 -4.84 -1.06 32.96
CA LYS A 21 -4.76 0.42 32.90
C LYS A 21 -6.16 1.08 32.80
N ARG A 22 -7.14 0.44 32.14
CA ARG A 22 -8.48 1.03 31.83
C ARG A 22 -9.30 1.36 33.08
N SER A 23 -9.11 0.64 34.19
CA SER A 23 -9.82 0.89 35.46
C SER A 23 -9.34 2.15 36.19
N ARG A 24 -8.05 2.48 36.11
CA ARG A 24 -7.44 3.64 36.80
C ARG A 24 -7.76 4.95 36.11
N ILE A 25 -7.78 4.98 34.78
CA ILE A 25 -8.08 6.18 33.98
C ILE A 25 -9.50 6.70 34.26
N ARG A 26 -10.49 5.80 34.42
CA ARG A 26 -11.88 6.16 34.76
C ARG A 26 -11.99 6.98 36.05
N TRP A 27 -11.19 6.68 37.07
CA TRP A 27 -11.17 7.44 38.33
C TRP A 27 -10.54 8.83 38.18
N LEU A 28 -9.49 8.96 37.36
CA LEU A 28 -8.85 10.26 37.12
C LEU A 28 -9.77 11.22 36.35
N VAL A 29 -10.54 10.72 35.38
CA VAL A 29 -11.54 11.53 34.65
C VAL A 29 -12.64 12.06 35.57
N ILE A 30 -13.14 11.24 36.51
CA ILE A 30 -14.15 11.66 37.51
C ILE A 30 -13.60 12.79 38.41
N ILE A 31 -12.34 12.68 38.84
CA ILE A 31 -11.69 13.69 39.69
C ILE A 31 -11.43 14.98 38.91
N GLY A 32 -10.99 14.90 37.65
CA GLY A 32 -10.78 16.06 36.78
C GLY A 32 -12.07 16.84 36.51
N GLY A 33 -13.19 16.14 36.26
CA GLY A 33 -14.50 16.77 36.07
C GLY A 33 -14.97 17.57 37.29
N LEU A 34 -14.75 17.06 38.50
CA LEU A 34 -15.08 17.77 39.74
C LEU A 34 -14.26 19.05 39.92
N ILE A 35 -12.97 19.05 39.55
CA ILE A 35 -12.11 20.24 39.63
C ILE A 35 -12.56 21.33 38.65
N LEU A 36 -12.94 20.96 37.42
CA LEU A 36 -13.43 21.91 36.42
C LEU A 36 -14.76 22.58 36.84
N ILE A 37 -15.66 21.85 37.50
CA ILE A 37 -16.91 22.41 38.04
C ILE A 37 -16.63 23.47 39.12
N VAL A 38 -15.63 23.24 39.99
CA VAL A 38 -15.21 24.22 41.01
C VAL A 38 -14.55 25.45 40.37
N ALA A 39 -13.74 25.27 39.32
CA ALA A 39 -13.13 26.38 38.59
C ALA A 39 -14.17 27.26 37.88
N ALA A 40 -15.15 26.64 37.20
CA ALA A 40 -16.23 27.36 36.51
C ALA A 40 -17.08 28.21 37.48
N ALA A 41 -17.32 27.74 38.70
CA ALA A 41 -18.03 28.50 39.73
C ALA A 41 -17.27 29.76 40.19
N GLY A 42 -15.94 29.79 40.10
CA GLY A 42 -15.13 30.96 40.46
C GLY A 42 -15.13 32.07 39.40
N ALA A 43 -15.14 31.72 38.11
CA ALA A 43 -15.03 32.67 37.01
C ALA A 43 -16.27 33.59 36.88
N ALA A 44 -17.46 33.10 37.26
CA ALA A 44 -18.73 33.80 37.09
C ALA A 44 -18.90 35.09 37.92
N VAL A 45 -17.96 35.42 38.81
CA VAL A 45 -18.05 36.57 39.74
C VAL A 45 -17.28 37.80 39.22
N TYR A 46 -16.40 37.66 38.23
CA TYR A 46 -15.49 38.75 37.81
C TYR A 46 -16.06 39.67 36.71
N GLU A 47 -16.90 39.14 35.81
CA GLU A 47 -17.37 39.85 34.60
C GLU A 47 -18.64 40.71 34.81
N PHE A 48 -18.76 41.36 35.97
CA PHE A 48 -19.82 42.35 36.23
C PHE A 48 -19.25 43.58 36.97
N VAL A 49 -19.56 44.78 36.44
CA VAL A 49 -19.22 46.13 36.94
C VAL A 49 -17.88 46.72 36.44
N ILE A 50 -17.89 47.26 35.21
CA ILE A 50 -17.64 48.69 34.86
C ILE A 50 -18.04 48.93 33.38
N LYS A 51 -18.33 50.17 32.95
CA LYS A 51 -19.21 50.42 31.78
C LYS A 51 -19.02 51.78 31.07
N LYS A 52 -18.91 51.78 29.71
CA LYS A 52 -19.19 52.91 28.75
C LYS A 52 -18.25 54.15 28.82
N HIS A 53 -18.16 55.11 27.87
CA HIS A 53 -18.71 55.44 26.51
C HIS A 53 -17.78 56.53 25.85
N SER A 54 -17.89 57.07 24.61
CA SER A 54 -18.61 56.83 23.33
C SER A 54 -18.09 57.79 22.22
N SER A 55 -18.48 57.57 20.94
CA SER A 55 -18.59 58.58 19.82
C SER A 55 -17.31 59.31 19.32
N SER A 56 -17.16 59.77 18.06
CA SER A 56 -17.89 59.60 16.77
C SER A 56 -17.11 60.23 15.59
N SER A 57 -17.41 59.84 14.33
CA SER A 57 -17.15 60.58 13.04
C SER A 57 -15.69 60.90 12.63
N SER A 58 -15.28 61.03 11.35
CA SER A 58 -15.93 60.78 10.03
C SER A 58 -14.95 60.98 8.83
N GLY A 59 -15.11 60.20 7.74
CA GLY A 59 -14.84 60.63 6.35
C GLY A 59 -13.42 60.46 5.77
N GLY A 60 -13.34 60.26 4.44
CA GLY A 60 -12.09 60.29 3.64
C GLY A 60 -11.96 59.21 2.56
N ASP A 61 -12.35 59.51 1.31
CA ASP A 61 -12.12 58.64 0.14
C ASP A 61 -10.66 58.72 -0.38
N GLY A 62 -10.19 57.66 -1.06
CA GLY A 62 -8.82 57.62 -1.59
C GLY A 62 -8.45 56.43 -2.49
N ASN A 63 -9.38 55.91 -3.31
CA ASN A 63 -9.09 54.78 -4.20
C ASN A 63 -8.33 55.23 -5.47
N THR A 64 -7.24 54.54 -5.84
CA THR A 64 -6.41 54.88 -7.01
C THR A 64 -6.20 53.73 -7.99
N SER A 65 -6.00 54.09 -9.25
CA SER A 65 -6.25 53.29 -10.44
C SER A 65 -5.37 52.04 -10.65
N SER A 66 -6.04 50.98 -11.08
CA SER A 66 -5.52 49.83 -11.85
C SER A 66 -4.37 50.12 -12.82
N GLY A 67 -3.37 49.22 -12.86
CA GLY A 67 -2.46 49.05 -13.99
C GLY A 67 -2.63 47.66 -14.62
N SER A 68 -2.80 47.58 -15.94
CA SER A 68 -2.95 46.30 -16.67
C SER A 68 -1.65 45.89 -17.36
N PRO A 69 -1.16 44.65 -17.17
CA PRO A 69 -0.17 44.05 -18.07
C PRO A 69 -0.76 43.72 -19.44
N SER A 70 0.10 43.75 -20.46
CA SER A 70 -0.23 43.51 -21.87
C SER A 70 -0.88 42.15 -22.16
N THR A 71 -1.89 42.14 -23.02
CA THR A 71 -2.43 40.93 -23.65
C THR A 71 -1.43 40.30 -24.62
N THR A 72 -0.79 39.20 -24.21
CA THR A 72 -0.18 38.26 -25.17
C THR A 72 -1.30 37.52 -25.91
N GLY A 73 -1.21 37.47 -27.24
CA GLY A 73 -2.27 36.89 -28.07
C GLY A 73 -2.37 35.37 -27.93
N SER A 74 -3.56 34.86 -27.60
CA SER A 74 -3.83 33.43 -27.56
C SER A 74 -3.64 32.79 -28.95
N PRO A 75 -2.84 31.72 -29.10
CA PRO A 75 -2.78 30.96 -30.34
C PRO A 75 -4.16 30.38 -30.69
N LYS A 76 -4.59 30.55 -31.94
CA LYS A 76 -5.79 29.89 -32.49
C LYS A 76 -5.36 28.72 -33.37
N GLY A 77 -5.10 27.57 -32.74
CA GLY A 77 -4.70 26.33 -33.40
C GLY A 77 -4.21 25.30 -32.37
N ASN A 78 -4.18 24.02 -32.75
CA ASN A 78 -3.84 22.90 -31.85
C ASN A 78 -2.32 22.77 -31.58
N ASP A 79 -1.55 23.85 -31.73
CA ASP A 79 -0.09 23.86 -31.87
C ASP A 79 0.62 23.92 -30.48
N PHE A 80 0.13 23.10 -29.54
CA PHE A 80 0.74 22.93 -28.22
C PHE A 80 1.81 21.83 -28.26
N PRO A 81 2.91 21.96 -27.50
CA PRO A 81 3.89 20.88 -27.41
C PRO A 81 3.24 19.62 -26.82
N VAL A 82 3.31 18.51 -27.56
CA VAL A 82 2.93 17.17 -27.08
C VAL A 82 4.09 16.44 -26.38
N SER A 83 5.27 17.06 -26.33
CA SER A 83 6.48 16.50 -25.70
C SER A 83 7.47 17.60 -25.34
N GLY A 84 8.31 17.36 -24.33
CA GLY A 84 9.37 18.30 -23.97
C GLY A 84 10.45 17.73 -23.04
N GLY A 85 11.62 18.37 -23.07
CA GLY A 85 12.70 18.16 -22.10
C GLY A 85 12.84 19.34 -21.14
N THR A 86 13.96 19.42 -20.43
CA THR A 86 14.28 20.54 -19.52
C THR A 86 14.13 21.91 -20.19
N GLY A 87 13.43 22.83 -19.52
CA GLY A 87 13.12 24.17 -20.01
C GLY A 87 11.80 24.31 -20.78
N SER A 88 11.11 23.21 -21.07
CA SER A 88 9.78 23.24 -21.71
C SER A 88 8.65 23.56 -20.72
N THR A 89 7.59 24.21 -21.21
CA THR A 89 6.38 24.48 -20.42
C THR A 89 5.45 23.27 -20.44
N VAL A 90 5.04 22.81 -19.26
CA VAL A 90 3.96 21.85 -19.07
C VAL A 90 2.67 22.60 -18.72
N TYR A 91 1.57 22.17 -19.32
CA TYR A 91 0.21 22.62 -19.03
C TYR A 91 -0.48 21.62 -18.10
N LEU A 92 -1.18 22.14 -17.08
CA LEU A 92 -1.93 21.37 -16.09
C LEU A 92 -3.45 21.47 -16.33
N GLN A 93 -4.18 20.50 -15.78
CA GLN A 93 -5.64 20.37 -15.91
C GLN A 93 -6.41 21.63 -15.48
N ASP A 94 -5.95 22.30 -14.43
CA ASP A 94 -6.54 23.52 -13.88
C ASP A 94 -6.26 24.79 -14.70
N GLY A 95 -5.49 24.67 -15.80
CA GLY A 95 -5.04 25.78 -16.62
C GLY A 95 -3.78 26.49 -16.12
N THR A 96 -3.18 26.04 -15.01
CA THR A 96 -1.86 26.50 -14.57
C THR A 96 -0.75 25.85 -15.40
N THR A 97 0.48 26.33 -15.23
CA THR A 97 1.66 25.83 -15.96
C THR A 97 2.89 25.80 -15.07
N PHE A 98 3.86 24.96 -15.41
CA PHE A 98 5.20 24.98 -14.81
C PHE A 98 6.28 24.65 -15.85
N THR A 99 7.53 25.04 -15.57
CA THR A 99 8.68 24.68 -16.41
C THR A 99 9.22 23.32 -16.00
N TYR A 100 9.17 22.33 -16.89
CA TYR A 100 9.76 21.02 -16.64
C TYR A 100 11.28 21.13 -16.53
N THR A 101 11.86 20.50 -15.51
CA THR A 101 13.30 20.54 -15.24
C THR A 101 13.75 19.14 -14.83
N ASN A 102 14.69 18.56 -15.57
CA ASN A 102 15.23 17.22 -15.33
C ASN A 102 16.71 17.19 -15.69
N SER A 103 17.59 17.16 -14.69
CA SER A 103 19.05 17.14 -14.87
C SER A 103 19.60 15.84 -15.44
N PHE A 104 18.76 14.82 -15.59
CA PHE A 104 19.12 13.47 -16.06
C PHE A 104 18.72 13.20 -17.51
N GLY A 105 18.29 14.24 -18.23
CA GLY A 105 17.94 14.15 -19.65
C GLY A 105 16.61 13.42 -19.93
N GLY A 106 15.72 13.34 -18.95
CA GLY A 106 14.37 12.84 -19.16
C GLY A 106 13.51 13.76 -20.04
N THR A 107 12.48 13.18 -20.64
CA THR A 107 11.51 13.86 -21.50
C THR A 107 10.09 13.42 -21.17
N TRP A 108 9.16 14.39 -21.16
CA TRP A 108 7.73 14.12 -21.00
C TRP A 108 7.03 14.00 -22.35
N TYR A 109 5.92 13.26 -22.38
CA TYR A 109 5.04 13.13 -23.54
C TYR A 109 3.57 13.15 -23.13
N TYR A 110 2.74 13.94 -23.81
CA TYR A 110 1.28 13.95 -23.67
C TYR A 110 0.61 14.53 -24.92
N ASP A 111 -0.02 13.68 -25.73
CA ASP A 111 -0.98 14.08 -26.76
C ASP A 111 -2.41 13.79 -26.27
N PRO A 112 -3.29 14.79 -26.15
CA PRO A 112 -4.71 14.57 -25.82
C PRO A 112 -5.43 13.60 -26.75
N ASN A 113 -5.01 13.51 -28.02
CA ASN A 113 -5.61 12.62 -29.02
C ASN A 113 -5.05 11.18 -28.95
N ASN A 114 -3.94 10.98 -28.24
CA ASN A 114 -3.32 9.69 -27.99
C ASN A 114 -2.69 9.65 -26.57
N PRO A 115 -3.53 9.71 -25.51
CA PRO A 115 -3.06 9.86 -24.13
C PRO A 115 -2.43 8.58 -23.54
N TYR A 116 -2.41 7.49 -24.33
CA TYR A 116 -1.82 6.20 -23.96
C TYR A 116 -0.46 5.94 -24.61
N ALA A 117 0.07 6.88 -25.40
CA ALA A 117 1.37 6.74 -26.05
C ALA A 117 2.53 6.73 -25.04
N ASN A 118 3.26 5.62 -25.00
CA ASN A 118 4.30 5.33 -24.02
C ASN A 118 5.70 5.89 -24.40
N TYR A 119 5.74 7.10 -24.96
CA TYR A 119 6.97 7.71 -25.51
C TYR A 119 7.81 8.51 -24.51
N ALA A 120 7.31 8.77 -23.30
CA ALA A 120 8.07 9.50 -22.27
C ALA A 120 9.22 8.66 -21.69
N GLN A 121 10.25 9.34 -21.21
CA GLN A 121 11.45 8.73 -20.63
C GLN A 121 11.84 9.48 -19.35
N ALA A 122 11.79 8.83 -18.18
CA ALA A 122 12.06 9.50 -16.90
C ALA A 122 13.50 10.04 -16.81
N GLN A 123 14.49 9.31 -17.32
CA GLN A 123 15.91 9.71 -17.41
C GLN A 123 16.57 9.07 -18.63
N SER A 124 17.62 9.69 -19.15
CA SER A 124 18.41 9.18 -20.29
C SER A 124 19.01 7.77 -20.09
N TYR A 125 19.14 7.30 -18.85
CA TYR A 125 19.63 5.96 -18.47
C TYR A 125 18.52 4.97 -18.09
N THR A 126 17.26 5.40 -18.10
CA THR A 126 16.07 4.56 -17.84
C THR A 126 15.40 4.28 -19.19
N PRO A 127 15.04 3.03 -19.55
CA PRO A 127 14.29 2.76 -20.78
C PRO A 127 12.95 3.51 -20.81
N PRO A 128 12.56 4.17 -21.93
CA PRO A 128 11.24 4.77 -22.09
C PRO A 128 10.13 3.71 -21.93
N LEU A 129 8.89 4.14 -21.69
CA LEU A 129 7.82 3.20 -21.36
C LEU A 129 7.49 2.21 -22.50
N ASN A 130 7.70 2.59 -23.76
CA ASN A 130 7.60 1.71 -24.92
C ASN A 130 8.80 0.75 -25.12
N GLN A 131 9.65 0.58 -24.11
CA GLN A 131 10.77 -0.37 -24.09
C GLN A 131 10.78 -1.17 -22.77
N THR A 132 11.16 -2.45 -22.87
CA THR A 132 11.26 -3.35 -21.71
C THR A 132 12.24 -2.81 -20.68
N PHE A 133 11.76 -2.61 -19.45
CA PHE A 133 12.61 -2.48 -18.27
C PHE A 133 12.95 -3.88 -17.77
N LYS A 134 14.24 -4.20 -17.67
CA LYS A 134 14.73 -5.56 -17.39
C LYS A 134 14.95 -5.73 -15.91
N TYR A 135 13.89 -6.08 -15.18
CA TYR A 135 13.97 -6.42 -13.75
C TYR A 135 15.07 -7.47 -13.49
N GLY A 136 15.91 -7.24 -12.48
CA GLY A 136 17.14 -8.00 -12.22
C GLY A 136 18.35 -7.57 -13.06
N THR A 137 18.26 -6.54 -13.90
CA THR A 137 19.40 -5.94 -14.64
C THR A 137 19.35 -4.42 -14.55
N ASP A 138 18.21 -3.81 -14.92
CA ASP A 138 17.93 -2.40 -14.72
C ASP A 138 17.54 -2.16 -13.25
N ARG A 139 18.03 -1.07 -12.65
CA ARG A 139 17.81 -0.76 -11.22
C ARG A 139 16.54 0.05 -10.98
N ILE A 140 15.76 -0.37 -9.99
CA ILE A 140 14.64 0.43 -9.46
C ILE A 140 15.19 1.53 -8.55
N TYR A 141 14.89 2.77 -8.91
CA TYR A 141 15.03 3.95 -8.06
C TYR A 141 13.64 4.54 -7.86
N GLY A 142 13.03 4.35 -6.70
CA GLY A 142 11.64 4.70 -6.49
C GLY A 142 11.32 5.36 -5.16
N VAL A 143 10.09 5.85 -5.06
CA VAL A 143 9.47 6.34 -3.82
C VAL A 143 8.08 5.75 -3.69
N ASN A 144 7.61 5.62 -2.46
CA ASN A 144 6.21 5.34 -2.19
C ASN A 144 5.37 6.62 -2.28
N LEU A 145 4.07 6.43 -2.51
CA LEU A 145 3.01 7.44 -2.37
C LEU A 145 2.05 7.06 -1.22
N GLY A 146 2.61 6.54 -0.13
CA GLY A 146 1.90 6.24 1.13
C GLY A 146 1.28 7.48 1.76
N GLY A 147 0.33 7.27 2.66
CA GLY A 147 -0.55 8.32 3.22
C GLY A 147 -1.50 8.99 2.22
N TRP A 148 -1.40 8.72 0.90
CA TRP A 148 -2.27 9.33 -0.12
C TRP A 148 -3.62 8.64 -0.22
N LEU A 149 -3.69 7.48 -0.88
CA LEU A 149 -4.93 6.74 -1.15
C LEU A 149 -5.26 5.70 -0.07
N ASN A 150 -4.25 5.27 0.67
CA ASN A 150 -4.34 4.62 1.97
C ASN A 150 -3.75 5.60 2.98
N THR A 151 -4.53 6.08 3.96
CA THR A 151 -4.12 7.19 4.83
C THR A 151 -3.46 6.71 6.12
N GLU A 152 -2.49 7.49 6.61
CA GLU A 152 -1.72 7.17 7.81
C GLU A 152 -1.49 8.41 8.68
N PRO A 153 -1.66 8.34 10.02
CA PRO A 153 -1.50 9.47 10.91
C PRO A 153 -0.14 10.17 10.82
N PHE A 154 0.96 9.43 10.65
CA PHE A 154 2.31 10.01 10.63
C PHE A 154 2.70 10.64 9.29
N ILE A 155 1.97 10.31 8.23
CA ILE A 155 2.18 10.81 6.86
C ILE A 155 1.22 11.95 6.53
N ALA A 156 -0.02 11.88 7.00
CA ALA A 156 -1.06 12.89 6.76
C ALA A 156 -1.67 13.42 8.09
N PRO A 157 -0.86 13.95 9.03
CA PRO A 157 -1.33 14.27 10.39
C PRO A 157 -2.52 15.23 10.43
N ALA A 158 -2.58 16.20 9.51
CA ALA A 158 -3.68 17.17 9.41
C ALA A 158 -5.08 16.55 9.15
N LEU A 159 -5.18 15.30 8.68
CA LEU A 159 -6.46 14.57 8.62
C LEU A 159 -6.95 14.11 10.00
N TYR A 160 -6.02 13.74 10.89
CA TYR A 160 -6.30 13.09 12.17
C TYR A 160 -6.35 14.10 13.33
N GLU A 161 -5.56 15.18 13.24
CA GLU A 161 -5.48 16.26 14.24
C GLU A 161 -6.84 16.84 14.68
N PRO A 162 -7.83 17.10 13.78
CA PRO A 162 -9.16 17.56 14.18
C PRO A 162 -9.92 16.57 15.09
N TYR A 163 -9.65 15.26 14.95
CA TYR A 163 -10.44 14.18 15.55
C TYR A 163 -9.73 13.49 16.73
N LEU A 164 -8.58 14.01 17.20
CA LEU A 164 -7.86 13.48 18.37
C LEU A 164 -8.67 13.49 19.66
N ASN A 165 -9.56 14.48 19.82
CA ASN A 165 -10.39 14.68 21.01
C ASN A 165 -11.85 14.26 20.79
N ALA A 166 -12.12 13.51 19.71
CA ALA A 166 -13.44 12.93 19.47
C ALA A 166 -13.78 11.81 20.47
N ALA A 167 -15.05 11.42 20.54
CA ALA A 167 -15.51 10.36 21.44
C ALA A 167 -14.82 9.01 21.20
N THR A 168 -14.51 8.73 19.93
CA THR A 168 -13.54 7.72 19.49
C THR A 168 -12.43 8.48 18.74
N PRO A 169 -11.23 8.65 19.31
CA PRO A 169 -10.14 9.34 18.61
C PRO A 169 -9.76 8.66 17.30
N ALA A 170 -9.46 9.44 16.26
CA ALA A 170 -8.95 8.91 15.00
C ALA A 170 -7.50 8.40 15.17
N ILE A 171 -7.29 7.09 15.02
CA ILE A 171 -5.99 6.40 15.17
C ILE A 171 -5.58 5.58 13.93
N ASP A 172 -6.55 5.32 13.05
CA ASP A 172 -6.49 4.55 11.80
C ASP A 172 -7.58 5.04 10.82
N GLU A 173 -7.60 4.56 9.58
CA GLU A 173 -8.58 5.05 8.59
C GLU A 173 -10.03 4.64 8.92
N TRP A 174 -10.25 3.56 9.70
CA TRP A 174 -11.59 3.21 10.20
C TRP A 174 -12.14 4.28 11.14
N THR A 175 -11.41 4.58 12.21
CA THR A 175 -11.83 5.59 13.21
C THR A 175 -11.81 7.01 12.63
N LEU A 176 -10.95 7.30 11.66
CA LEU A 176 -11.02 8.53 10.86
C LEU A 176 -12.33 8.58 10.05
N SER A 177 -12.69 7.50 9.35
CA SER A 177 -13.90 7.45 8.51
C SER A 177 -15.19 7.55 9.33
N GLU A 178 -15.25 6.94 10.52
CA GLU A 178 -16.38 7.11 11.45
C GLU A 178 -16.57 8.57 11.87
N ASN A 179 -15.48 9.26 12.21
CA ASN A 179 -15.51 10.67 12.60
C ASN A 179 -15.87 11.59 11.41
N ILE A 180 -15.29 11.37 10.24
CA ILE A 180 -15.59 12.12 9.02
C ILE A 180 -17.04 11.89 8.58
N ALA A 181 -17.59 10.68 8.69
CA ALA A 181 -18.99 10.41 8.38
C ALA A 181 -19.96 11.14 9.33
N ALA A 182 -19.59 11.33 10.60
CA ALA A 182 -20.34 12.13 11.56
C ALA A 182 -20.18 13.65 11.34
N ASP A 183 -19.03 14.10 10.83
CA ASP A 183 -18.70 15.51 10.60
C ASP A 183 -19.27 16.06 9.27
N THR A 184 -20.59 15.95 9.12
CA THR A 184 -21.32 16.53 7.98
C THR A 184 -21.25 18.05 7.95
N ALA A 185 -20.89 18.70 9.06
CA ALA A 185 -20.78 20.15 9.17
C ALA A 185 -19.54 20.70 8.45
N ASN A 186 -18.41 19.99 8.52
CA ASN A 186 -17.17 20.35 7.82
C ASN A 186 -17.01 19.67 6.44
N GLY A 187 -18.10 19.06 5.91
CA GLY A 187 -18.17 18.52 4.55
C GLY A 187 -18.15 17.00 4.43
N GLY A 188 -18.03 16.26 5.54
CA GLY A 188 -17.99 14.80 5.54
C GLY A 188 -16.88 14.25 4.65
N PHE A 189 -17.16 13.18 3.88
CA PHE A 189 -16.16 12.52 3.02
C PHE A 189 -15.53 13.42 1.92
N GLN A 190 -16.03 14.65 1.71
CA GLN A 190 -15.31 15.65 0.91
C GLN A 190 -13.94 16.04 1.51
N ILE A 191 -13.72 15.78 2.81
CA ILE A 191 -12.41 15.93 3.47
C ILE A 191 -11.38 14.95 2.88
N LEU A 192 -11.74 13.66 2.76
CA LEU A 192 -10.89 12.65 2.10
C LEU A 192 -10.78 12.93 0.60
N GLU A 193 -11.86 13.33 -0.06
CA GLU A 193 -11.84 13.73 -1.48
C GLU A 193 -10.82 14.85 -1.75
N ASN A 194 -10.82 15.90 -0.92
CA ASN A 194 -9.90 17.02 -1.04
C ASN A 194 -8.44 16.59 -0.76
N HIS A 195 -8.21 15.70 0.21
CA HIS A 195 -6.89 15.11 0.45
C HIS A 195 -6.41 14.32 -0.76
N TYR A 196 -7.23 13.41 -1.31
CA TYR A 196 -6.88 12.66 -2.52
C TYR A 196 -6.62 13.59 -3.72
N ALA A 197 -7.33 14.72 -3.82
CA ALA A 197 -7.16 15.71 -4.89
C ALA A 197 -5.90 16.59 -4.77
N THR A 198 -5.36 16.79 -3.56
CA THR A 198 -4.32 17.80 -3.29
C THR A 198 -3.02 17.25 -2.69
N PHE A 199 -3.04 16.07 -2.08
CA PHE A 199 -1.87 15.51 -1.41
C PHE A 199 -0.80 15.05 -2.39
N ILE A 200 -1.13 14.25 -3.41
CA ILE A 200 -0.23 13.98 -4.55
C ILE A 200 -0.85 14.59 -5.82
N THR A 201 -0.02 15.26 -6.60
CA THR A 201 -0.39 16.01 -7.80
C THR A 201 0.46 15.60 -9.00
N GLU A 202 0.11 16.07 -10.19
CA GLU A 202 0.96 15.90 -11.39
C GLU A 202 2.38 16.45 -11.19
N LYS A 203 2.51 17.55 -10.44
CA LYS A 203 3.79 18.20 -10.15
C LYS A 203 4.72 17.30 -9.35
N ASP A 204 4.17 16.48 -8.43
CA ASP A 204 4.94 15.50 -7.68
C ASP A 204 5.55 14.44 -8.62
N PHE A 205 4.80 13.93 -9.61
CA PHE A 205 5.35 12.99 -10.61
C PHE A 205 6.44 13.61 -11.49
N ALA A 206 6.28 14.89 -11.87
CA ALA A 206 7.33 15.61 -12.59
C ALA A 206 8.61 15.77 -11.74
N ASP A 207 8.47 16.05 -10.45
CA ASP A 207 9.58 16.20 -9.50
C ASP A 207 10.25 14.87 -9.14
N ILE A 208 9.50 13.76 -9.10
CA ILE A 208 10.02 12.40 -8.94
C ILE A 208 10.93 12.03 -10.12
N ALA A 209 10.49 12.27 -11.36
CA ALA A 209 11.33 12.08 -12.54
C ALA A 209 12.58 12.99 -12.52
N ALA A 210 12.41 14.25 -12.11
CA ALA A 210 13.48 15.23 -11.97
C ALA A 210 14.54 14.83 -10.92
N ALA A 211 14.13 14.13 -9.85
CA ALA A 211 15.00 13.56 -8.82
C ALA A 211 15.80 12.32 -9.27
N GLY A 212 15.66 11.89 -10.52
CA GLY A 212 16.34 10.71 -11.06
C GLY A 212 15.66 9.38 -10.73
N LEU A 213 14.41 9.41 -10.24
CA LEU A 213 13.62 8.23 -9.90
C LEU A 213 12.81 7.72 -11.10
N ASN A 214 12.73 6.40 -11.26
CA ASN A 214 12.10 5.74 -12.40
C ASN A 214 10.83 4.93 -12.05
N HIS A 215 10.54 4.73 -10.77
CA HIS A 215 9.33 4.03 -10.30
C HIS A 215 8.62 4.79 -9.16
N VAL A 216 7.33 4.52 -8.98
CA VAL A 216 6.59 4.78 -7.74
C VAL A 216 5.86 3.54 -7.25
N ARG A 217 5.76 3.35 -5.94
CA ARG A 217 4.87 2.35 -5.31
C ARG A 217 3.64 3.09 -4.76
N ILE A 218 2.44 2.60 -5.05
CA ILE A 218 1.17 3.27 -4.74
C ILE A 218 0.31 2.35 -3.86
N PRO A 219 0.39 2.53 -2.52
CA PRO A 219 -0.54 1.91 -1.58
C PRO A 219 -1.99 2.24 -1.89
N ILE A 220 -2.81 1.20 -2.12
CA ILE A 220 -4.27 1.29 -2.23
C ILE A 220 -4.94 0.28 -1.28
N PRO A 221 -6.04 0.66 -0.60
CA PRO A 221 -6.79 -0.26 0.22
C PRO A 221 -7.86 -1.02 -0.57
N TYR A 222 -8.36 -2.14 -0.06
CA TYR A 222 -9.47 -2.87 -0.71
C TYR A 222 -10.74 -2.02 -0.89
N TRP A 223 -11.00 -1.04 0.00
CA TRP A 223 -12.16 -0.13 -0.12
C TRP A 223 -12.04 0.88 -1.27
N ALA A 224 -10.89 0.98 -1.93
CA ALA A 224 -10.76 1.64 -3.23
C ALA A 224 -11.54 0.93 -4.35
N ILE A 225 -11.97 -0.32 -4.12
CA ILE A 225 -12.66 -1.17 -5.08
C ILE A 225 -14.09 -1.48 -4.60
N SER A 226 -14.25 -2.00 -3.38
CA SER A 226 -15.56 -2.23 -2.75
C SER A 226 -15.44 -2.47 -1.24
N LYS A 227 -16.53 -2.28 -0.49
CA LYS A 227 -16.64 -2.61 0.95
C LYS A 227 -17.98 -3.27 1.28
N PHE A 228 -18.20 -3.59 2.55
CA PHE A 228 -19.52 -3.98 3.07
C PHE A 228 -20.21 -2.81 3.78
N ASP A 229 -21.54 -2.91 3.97
CA ASP A 229 -22.36 -1.89 4.63
C ASP A 229 -21.87 -1.53 6.05
N ASN A 230 -21.29 -2.50 6.76
CA ASN A 230 -20.79 -2.35 8.13
C ASN A 230 -19.33 -1.88 8.24
N GLU A 231 -18.72 -1.45 7.13
CA GLU A 231 -17.36 -0.92 7.07
C GLU A 231 -17.45 0.60 6.75
N PRO A 232 -16.82 1.49 7.53
CA PRO A 232 -17.12 2.94 7.48
C PRO A 232 -16.43 3.69 6.33
N PHE A 233 -15.52 3.03 5.62
CA PHE A 233 -14.62 3.65 4.64
C PHE A 233 -15.34 4.36 3.47
N TYR A 234 -14.68 5.37 2.89
CA TYR A 234 -15.15 6.02 1.67
C TYR A 234 -14.85 5.15 0.44
N GLU A 235 -15.86 4.44 -0.02
CA GLU A 235 -15.79 3.42 -1.07
C GLU A 235 -15.51 4.01 -2.46
N GLY A 236 -14.58 3.40 -3.21
CA GLY A 236 -14.31 3.68 -4.63
C GLY A 236 -13.67 5.03 -4.96
N ALA A 237 -13.64 5.96 -4.00
CA ALA A 237 -13.21 7.34 -4.21
C ALA A 237 -11.74 7.47 -4.68
N GLN A 238 -10.90 6.53 -4.27
CA GLN A 238 -9.47 6.46 -4.57
C GLN A 238 -9.22 6.09 -6.05
N TRP A 239 -10.11 5.33 -6.72
CA TRP A 239 -9.78 4.73 -8.02
C TRP A 239 -9.52 5.75 -9.13
N LYS A 240 -10.30 6.84 -9.16
CA LYS A 240 -10.07 7.95 -10.10
C LYS A 240 -8.70 8.61 -9.92
N TYR A 241 -8.11 8.53 -8.72
CA TYR A 241 -6.76 9.02 -8.43
C TYR A 241 -5.67 8.01 -8.81
N VAL A 242 -5.95 6.69 -8.74
CA VAL A 242 -5.11 5.66 -9.38
C VAL A 242 -5.02 5.90 -10.89
N VAL A 243 -6.15 6.16 -11.56
CA VAL A 243 -6.15 6.43 -13.01
C VAL A 243 -5.43 7.75 -13.35
N LYS A 244 -5.56 8.80 -12.53
CA LYS A 244 -4.74 10.02 -12.66
C LYS A 244 -3.24 9.72 -12.49
N ALA A 245 -2.86 8.93 -11.49
CA ALA A 245 -1.48 8.52 -11.24
C ALA A 245 -0.88 7.78 -12.44
N ILE A 246 -1.64 6.87 -13.08
CA ILE A 246 -1.19 6.18 -14.30
C ILE A 246 -0.99 7.18 -15.46
N GLY A 247 -1.88 8.16 -15.62
CA GLY A 247 -1.72 9.23 -16.61
C GLY A 247 -0.48 10.12 -16.36
N TRP A 248 -0.23 10.49 -15.11
CA TRP A 248 0.94 11.28 -14.71
C TRP A 248 2.24 10.48 -14.83
N ALA A 249 2.25 9.22 -14.38
CA ALA A 249 3.39 8.32 -14.54
C ALA A 249 3.76 8.13 -16.01
N ARG A 250 2.76 7.88 -16.87
CA ARG A 250 2.93 7.85 -18.33
C ARG A 250 3.55 9.13 -18.86
N LYS A 251 3.02 10.30 -18.46
CA LYS A 251 3.49 11.61 -18.94
C LYS A 251 4.96 11.86 -18.65
N TYR A 252 5.50 11.34 -17.55
CA TYR A 252 6.89 11.54 -17.13
C TYR A 252 7.79 10.28 -17.26
N GLY A 253 7.32 9.21 -17.90
CA GLY A 253 8.12 8.01 -18.14
C GLY A 253 8.37 7.11 -16.93
N ILE A 254 7.56 7.28 -15.86
CA ILE A 254 7.64 6.56 -14.59
C ILE A 254 6.82 5.27 -14.67
N ARG A 255 7.29 4.21 -14.01
CA ARG A 255 6.58 2.92 -13.85
C ARG A 255 5.93 2.80 -12.47
N ILE A 256 4.84 2.06 -12.36
CA ILE A 256 4.04 1.90 -11.14
C ILE A 256 4.11 0.48 -10.61
N ASN A 257 4.43 0.35 -9.32
CA ASN A 257 4.02 -0.78 -8.48
C ASN A 257 2.71 -0.39 -7.77
N LEU A 258 1.58 -0.95 -8.20
CA LEU A 258 0.29 -0.73 -7.54
C LEU A 258 0.17 -1.74 -6.40
N ASP A 259 -0.03 -1.29 -5.17
CA ASP A 259 0.15 -2.14 -3.97
C ASP A 259 -1.15 -2.29 -3.19
N LEU A 260 -1.66 -3.52 -3.05
CA LEU A 260 -2.84 -3.79 -2.23
C LEU A 260 -2.44 -3.81 -0.74
N HIS A 261 -2.57 -2.64 -0.13
CA HIS A 261 -1.93 -2.30 1.14
C HIS A 261 -2.74 -2.72 2.37
N ALA A 262 -4.07 -2.83 2.22
CA ALA A 262 -5.01 -3.18 3.27
C ALA A 262 -6.05 -4.19 2.77
N HIS A 263 -6.22 -5.29 3.51
CA HIS A 263 -7.18 -6.36 3.20
C HIS A 263 -8.39 -6.39 4.15
N PRO A 264 -9.54 -6.94 3.72
CA PRO A 264 -10.67 -7.22 4.61
C PRO A 264 -10.25 -8.01 5.85
N GLY A 265 -10.59 -7.52 7.04
CA GLY A 265 -10.21 -8.13 8.32
C GLY A 265 -8.78 -7.83 8.81
N SER A 266 -7.96 -7.16 7.99
CA SER A 266 -6.52 -6.89 8.16
C SER A 266 -5.61 -8.12 8.24
N GLN A 267 -4.46 -7.99 7.57
CA GLN A 267 -3.39 -8.99 7.49
C GLN A 267 -2.27 -8.82 8.53
N ASN A 268 -2.27 -7.71 9.30
CA ASN A 268 -1.15 -7.36 10.17
C ASN A 268 -1.48 -6.58 11.47
N GLY A 269 -2.69 -6.02 11.60
CA GLY A 269 -3.10 -5.24 12.77
C GLY A 269 -2.46 -3.86 12.89
N PHE A 270 -1.83 -3.35 11.83
CA PHE A 270 -1.29 -1.99 11.74
C PHE A 270 -2.37 -1.02 11.26
N ASN A 271 -2.24 0.26 11.62
CA ASN A 271 -3.19 1.31 11.20
C ASN A 271 -3.28 1.47 9.68
N HIS A 272 -2.16 1.27 8.96
CA HIS A 272 -2.15 1.29 7.49
C HIS A 272 -2.89 0.10 6.84
N ALA A 273 -3.30 -0.92 7.60
CA ALA A 273 -4.23 -1.96 7.13
C ALA A 273 -5.70 -1.63 7.46
N GLY A 274 -6.00 -0.35 7.71
CA GLY A 274 -7.35 0.21 7.93
C GLY A 274 -7.85 0.11 9.37
N VAL A 275 -7.51 -0.96 10.10
CA VAL A 275 -7.92 -1.19 11.50
C VAL A 275 -6.74 -1.66 12.35
N LEU A 276 -6.37 -0.84 13.33
CA LEU A 276 -5.35 -1.14 14.31
C LEU A 276 -5.79 -2.30 15.25
N ASN A 277 -4.88 -3.22 15.57
CA ASN A 277 -5.10 -4.42 16.41
C ASN A 277 -6.09 -5.47 15.85
N ALA A 278 -6.56 -5.37 14.60
CA ALA A 278 -7.33 -6.44 13.95
C ALA A 278 -6.43 -7.34 13.09
N ILE A 279 -6.53 -8.67 13.25
CA ILE A 279 -5.97 -9.64 12.28
C ILE A 279 -7.02 -10.74 12.10
N ASN A 280 -7.67 -10.74 10.93
CA ASN A 280 -8.73 -11.68 10.55
C ASN A 280 -8.67 -12.04 9.05
N TRP A 281 -7.63 -11.61 8.33
CA TRP A 281 -7.32 -12.10 6.98
C TRP A 281 -6.39 -13.30 7.08
N MET A 282 -6.73 -14.43 6.43
CA MET A 282 -5.99 -15.71 6.55
C MET A 282 -5.70 -16.15 8.00
N TYR A 283 -6.54 -15.74 8.94
CA TYR A 283 -6.44 -16.04 10.37
C TYR A 283 -7.83 -15.96 11.03
N GLY A 284 -8.07 -16.79 12.04
CA GLY A 284 -9.29 -16.75 12.82
C GLY A 284 -10.54 -17.22 12.05
N THR A 285 -11.69 -17.15 12.71
CA THR A 285 -12.94 -17.74 12.19
C THR A 285 -13.38 -17.15 10.84
N MET A 286 -13.05 -15.88 10.54
CA MET A 286 -13.38 -15.24 9.26
C MET A 286 -12.24 -15.25 8.22
N GLY A 287 -11.10 -15.90 8.53
CA GLY A 287 -9.89 -15.85 7.70
C GLY A 287 -10.08 -16.22 6.23
N ILE A 288 -10.83 -17.29 5.96
CA ILE A 288 -11.11 -17.75 4.59
C ILE A 288 -12.10 -16.81 3.88
N ALA A 289 -13.18 -16.41 4.53
CA ALA A 289 -14.18 -15.49 3.96
C ALA A 289 -13.57 -14.12 3.59
N ASN A 290 -12.71 -13.57 4.47
CA ASN A 290 -11.96 -12.34 4.21
C ASN A 290 -10.93 -12.48 3.07
N ALA A 291 -10.29 -13.63 2.96
CA ALA A 291 -9.38 -13.91 1.85
C ALA A 291 -10.10 -14.16 0.52
N GLN A 292 -11.30 -14.75 0.54
CA GLN A 292 -12.17 -14.88 -0.64
C GLN A 292 -12.54 -13.51 -1.21
N ARG A 293 -12.93 -12.53 -0.37
CA ARG A 293 -13.08 -11.12 -0.80
C ARG A 293 -11.77 -10.59 -1.42
N SER A 294 -10.63 -10.85 -0.79
CA SER A 294 -9.33 -10.40 -1.29
C SER A 294 -9.00 -10.95 -2.69
N LEU A 295 -9.39 -12.19 -3.02
CA LEU A 295 -9.19 -12.75 -4.37
C LEU A 295 -10.04 -12.05 -5.43
N ASP A 296 -11.26 -11.61 -5.11
CA ASP A 296 -12.09 -10.85 -6.06
C ASP A 296 -11.60 -9.41 -6.22
N ILE A 297 -11.10 -8.79 -5.14
CA ILE A 297 -10.41 -7.48 -5.19
C ILE A 297 -9.17 -7.59 -6.11
N VAL A 298 -8.38 -8.65 -5.96
CA VAL A 298 -7.24 -8.96 -6.82
C VAL A 298 -7.65 -9.20 -8.29
N ARG A 299 -8.72 -9.97 -8.56
CA ARG A 299 -9.28 -10.11 -9.92
C ARG A 299 -9.64 -8.74 -10.50
N THR A 300 -10.41 -7.96 -9.75
CA THR A 300 -10.98 -6.68 -10.21
C THR A 300 -9.88 -5.66 -10.55
N ILE A 301 -8.81 -5.60 -9.75
CA ILE A 301 -7.64 -4.76 -10.04
C ILE A 301 -6.91 -5.30 -11.28
N ALA A 302 -6.65 -6.61 -11.34
CA ALA A 302 -5.92 -7.25 -12.44
C ALA A 302 -6.62 -7.07 -13.80
N GLU A 303 -7.95 -7.26 -13.85
CA GLU A 303 -8.79 -7.02 -15.03
C GLU A 303 -8.68 -5.58 -15.54
N PHE A 304 -8.61 -4.59 -14.64
CA PHE A 304 -8.43 -3.20 -15.06
C PHE A 304 -7.01 -2.91 -15.56
N ILE A 305 -5.97 -3.23 -14.76
CA ILE A 305 -4.59 -2.81 -15.06
C ILE A 305 -3.98 -3.53 -16.27
N SER A 306 -4.57 -4.65 -16.70
CA SER A 306 -4.06 -5.47 -17.79
C SER A 306 -4.57 -5.06 -19.18
N GLN A 307 -5.50 -4.09 -19.26
CA GLN A 307 -5.92 -3.49 -20.52
C GLN A 307 -4.76 -2.72 -21.18
N ASP A 308 -4.78 -2.59 -22.50
CA ASP A 308 -3.73 -1.91 -23.29
C ASP A 308 -3.50 -0.46 -22.85
N GLU A 309 -4.54 0.20 -22.36
CA GLU A 309 -4.52 1.56 -21.79
C GLU A 309 -3.65 1.71 -20.52
N TYR A 310 -3.29 0.62 -19.83
CA TYR A 310 -2.68 0.68 -18.48
C TYR A 310 -1.44 -0.21 -18.27
N LYS A 311 -1.37 -1.38 -18.93
CA LYS A 311 -0.37 -2.43 -18.64
C LYS A 311 1.10 -2.04 -18.79
N ASP A 312 1.41 -1.13 -19.73
CA ASP A 312 2.77 -0.64 -19.98
C ASP A 312 3.29 0.31 -18.88
N VAL A 313 2.43 0.75 -17.96
CA VAL A 313 2.75 1.68 -16.87
C VAL A 313 2.61 1.02 -15.51
N VAL A 314 1.56 0.23 -15.28
CA VAL A 314 1.42 -0.60 -14.07
C VAL A 314 2.16 -1.92 -14.28
N THR A 315 3.50 -1.84 -14.20
CA THR A 315 4.38 -2.97 -14.50
C THR A 315 4.56 -3.93 -13.33
N MET A 316 4.16 -3.55 -12.11
CA MET A 316 4.22 -4.35 -10.88
C MET A 316 2.89 -4.26 -10.10
N PHE A 317 2.46 -5.36 -9.46
CA PHE A 317 1.26 -5.44 -8.63
C PHE A 317 1.56 -6.15 -7.29
N GLY A 318 1.60 -5.37 -6.20
CA GLY A 318 1.66 -5.84 -4.81
C GLY A 318 0.38 -6.54 -4.40
N LEU A 319 0.48 -7.85 -4.10
CA LEU A 319 -0.67 -8.69 -3.80
C LEU A 319 -1.16 -8.58 -2.35
N VAL A 320 -0.22 -8.45 -1.40
CA VAL A 320 -0.48 -8.33 0.04
C VAL A 320 0.71 -7.62 0.71
N ASN A 321 0.48 -6.43 1.25
CA ASN A 321 1.46 -5.68 2.04
C ASN A 321 1.63 -6.24 3.46
N GLU A 322 2.88 -6.36 3.93
CA GLU A 322 3.24 -6.67 5.34
C GLU A 322 2.44 -7.78 6.07
N PRO A 323 2.11 -8.96 5.48
CA PRO A 323 1.37 -10.00 6.17
C PRO A 323 2.18 -10.58 7.34
N GLN A 324 1.56 -10.74 8.51
CA GLN A 324 2.25 -11.21 9.72
C GLN A 324 2.46 -12.74 9.73
N LEU A 325 3.38 -13.25 8.92
CA LEU A 325 3.54 -14.69 8.69
C LEU A 325 3.88 -15.51 9.94
N TYR A 326 4.43 -14.89 10.99
CA TYR A 326 4.64 -15.55 12.28
C TYR A 326 3.32 -15.90 13.02
N LEU A 327 2.19 -15.27 12.64
CA LEU A 327 0.84 -15.59 13.11
C LEU A 327 0.03 -16.36 12.06
N LEU A 328 0.09 -15.91 10.80
CA LEU A 328 -0.71 -16.47 9.70
C LEU A 328 -0.22 -17.87 9.27
N GLY A 329 1.09 -18.09 9.32
CA GLY A 329 1.77 -19.19 8.63
C GLY A 329 2.13 -18.80 7.19
N GLN A 330 3.39 -19.01 6.79
CA GLN A 330 3.83 -18.75 5.43
C GLN A 330 3.14 -19.69 4.44
N ASP A 331 3.06 -20.97 4.76
CA ASP A 331 2.44 -22.01 3.94
C ASP A 331 0.98 -21.66 3.62
N VAL A 332 0.25 -21.26 4.66
CA VAL A 332 -1.15 -20.79 4.63
C VAL A 332 -1.33 -19.62 3.67
N VAL A 333 -0.44 -18.62 3.71
CA VAL A 333 -0.47 -17.48 2.78
C VAL A 333 0.03 -17.86 1.37
N GLY A 334 0.89 -18.87 1.25
CA GLY A 334 1.30 -19.47 -0.03
C GLY A 334 0.12 -19.98 -0.85
N HIS A 335 -0.89 -20.59 -0.23
CA HIS A 335 -2.15 -20.94 -0.90
C HIS A 335 -2.86 -19.71 -1.49
N PHE A 336 -2.91 -18.58 -0.76
CA PHE A 336 -3.51 -17.34 -1.28
C PHE A 336 -2.71 -16.81 -2.49
N TYR A 337 -1.37 -16.77 -2.41
CA TYR A 337 -0.54 -16.33 -3.53
C TYR A 337 -0.62 -17.24 -4.76
N TYR A 338 -0.74 -18.57 -4.56
CA TYR A 338 -0.95 -19.53 -5.64
C TYR A 338 -2.29 -19.27 -6.37
N GLN A 339 -3.38 -19.07 -5.63
CA GLN A 339 -4.68 -18.74 -6.21
C GLN A 339 -4.68 -17.35 -6.87
N ALA A 340 -4.09 -16.34 -6.24
CA ALA A 340 -3.95 -14.99 -6.80
C ALA A 340 -3.15 -15.01 -8.11
N HIS A 341 -1.99 -15.69 -8.16
CA HIS A 341 -1.22 -15.88 -9.38
C HIS A 341 -2.08 -16.51 -10.49
N ASN A 342 -2.78 -17.61 -10.19
CA ASN A 342 -3.56 -18.31 -11.21
C ASN A 342 -4.76 -17.50 -11.71
N ILE A 343 -5.43 -16.73 -10.84
CA ILE A 343 -6.46 -15.76 -11.25
C ILE A 343 -5.84 -14.73 -12.21
N ILE A 344 -4.74 -14.07 -11.81
CA ILE A 344 -4.13 -13.00 -12.62
C ILE A 344 -3.59 -13.53 -13.95
N ARG A 345 -2.96 -14.72 -13.98
CA ARG A 345 -2.40 -15.31 -15.20
C ARG A 345 -3.45 -15.96 -16.11
N ASN A 346 -4.64 -16.28 -15.59
CA ASN A 346 -5.81 -16.61 -16.42
C ASN A 346 -6.42 -15.37 -17.11
N ILE A 347 -6.27 -14.18 -16.54
CA ILE A 347 -6.64 -12.90 -17.17
C ILE A 347 -5.59 -12.46 -18.18
N THR A 348 -4.33 -12.42 -17.73
CA THR A 348 -3.21 -11.78 -18.46
C THR A 348 -2.53 -12.69 -19.48
N GLY A 349 -2.64 -14.00 -19.33
CA GLY A 349 -1.73 -14.96 -19.94
C GLY A 349 -0.45 -15.16 -19.13
N ILE A 350 0.41 -16.06 -19.62
CA ILE A 350 1.72 -16.39 -19.03
C ILE A 350 2.85 -15.88 -19.94
N GLY A 351 3.92 -15.35 -19.37
CA GLY A 351 5.18 -15.02 -20.05
C GLY A 351 5.44 -13.53 -20.27
N GLU A 352 6.62 -13.18 -20.80
CA GLU A 352 7.03 -11.78 -20.97
C GLU A 352 5.99 -10.97 -21.79
N GLY A 353 5.63 -9.78 -21.28
CA GLY A 353 4.60 -8.90 -21.86
C GLY A 353 3.16 -9.20 -21.43
N ASN A 354 2.88 -10.38 -20.87
CA ASN A 354 1.53 -10.78 -20.44
C ASN A 354 1.23 -10.28 -19.02
N GLY A 355 0.88 -9.00 -18.91
CA GLY A 355 0.52 -8.32 -17.66
C GLY A 355 1.69 -8.07 -16.69
N ALA A 356 1.38 -7.48 -15.54
CA ALA A 356 2.35 -7.04 -14.54
C ALA A 356 3.18 -8.17 -13.91
N TRP A 357 4.34 -7.83 -13.34
CA TRP A 357 5.03 -8.64 -12.34
C TRP A 357 4.19 -8.68 -11.06
N LEU A 358 4.08 -9.86 -10.44
CA LEU A 358 3.41 -9.98 -9.15
C LEU A 358 4.42 -9.72 -8.04
N VAL A 359 4.03 -8.99 -6.99
CA VAL A 359 4.90 -8.66 -5.86
C VAL A 359 4.30 -9.26 -4.59
N ILE A 360 5.12 -10.01 -3.86
CA ILE A 360 4.80 -10.58 -2.55
C ILE A 360 5.77 -10.04 -1.49
N HIS A 361 5.28 -9.72 -0.30
CA HIS A 361 6.12 -9.23 0.80
C HIS A 361 6.75 -10.40 1.59
N ASP A 362 7.98 -10.22 2.10
CA ASP A 362 8.75 -11.23 2.86
C ASP A 362 8.09 -11.68 4.17
N GLY A 363 7.05 -10.96 4.59
CA GLY A 363 6.21 -11.26 5.75
C GLY A 363 6.97 -11.26 7.08
N PHE A 364 8.12 -10.58 7.10
CA PHE A 364 9.11 -10.55 8.19
C PHE A 364 9.70 -11.94 8.53
N ASN A 365 9.74 -12.85 7.55
CA ASN A 365 10.45 -14.12 7.65
C ASN A 365 11.90 -14.00 7.14
N SER A 366 12.75 -14.92 7.59
CA SER A 366 14.16 -15.01 7.19
C SER A 366 14.36 -15.70 5.82
N ASP A 367 15.35 -15.22 5.07
CA ASP A 367 15.83 -15.66 3.75
C ASP A 367 15.68 -17.14 3.41
N SER A 368 16.07 -18.02 4.34
CA SER A 368 16.00 -19.47 4.20
C SER A 368 14.65 -19.95 3.72
N ASN A 369 13.58 -19.30 4.19
CA ASN A 369 12.19 -19.65 3.94
C ASN A 369 11.73 -19.36 2.51
N TYR A 370 12.48 -18.58 1.73
CA TYR A 370 12.15 -18.24 0.35
C TYR A 370 12.89 -19.11 -0.67
N THR A 371 13.80 -19.98 -0.23
CA THR A 371 14.53 -20.90 -1.12
C THR A 371 13.57 -21.89 -1.79
N GLY A 372 13.31 -21.71 -3.10
CA GLY A 372 12.36 -22.54 -3.85
C GLY A 372 10.88 -22.26 -3.60
N TYR A 373 10.54 -21.20 -2.86
CA TYR A 373 9.15 -20.81 -2.59
C TYR A 373 8.46 -20.31 -3.87
N LEU A 374 7.28 -20.88 -4.17
CA LEU A 374 6.50 -20.61 -5.39
C LEU A 374 7.30 -20.81 -6.69
N ALA A 375 8.16 -21.83 -6.74
CA ALA A 375 8.93 -22.17 -7.94
C ALA A 375 8.02 -22.43 -9.16
N GLY A 376 8.41 -21.94 -10.34
CA GLY A 376 7.61 -22.02 -11.57
C GLY A 376 6.58 -20.89 -11.74
N ALA A 377 6.30 -20.08 -10.72
CA ALA A 377 5.38 -18.93 -10.83
C ALA A 377 5.91 -17.86 -11.79
N ASP A 378 5.07 -17.40 -12.72
CA ASP A 378 5.46 -16.46 -13.77
C ASP A 378 5.66 -15.02 -13.24
N ARG A 379 6.91 -14.54 -13.26
CA ARG A 379 7.31 -13.17 -12.91
C ARG A 379 6.76 -12.72 -11.54
N VAL A 380 7.18 -13.44 -10.50
CA VAL A 380 6.93 -13.08 -9.10
C VAL A 380 8.21 -12.51 -8.47
N ALA A 381 8.09 -11.35 -7.86
CA ALA A 381 9.14 -10.65 -7.14
C ALA A 381 8.89 -10.72 -5.62
N LEU A 382 9.97 -10.74 -4.85
CA LEU A 382 9.92 -10.56 -3.41
C LEU A 382 10.19 -9.09 -3.04
N ASP A 383 9.42 -8.60 -2.08
CA ASP A 383 9.52 -7.29 -1.46
C ASP A 383 9.93 -7.46 0.01
N THR A 384 10.84 -6.62 0.51
CA THR A 384 11.26 -6.61 1.92
C THR A 384 11.28 -5.18 2.45
N HIS A 385 10.89 -4.99 3.70
CA HIS A 385 10.78 -3.67 4.35
C HIS A 385 11.85 -3.46 5.47
N PRO A 386 13.12 -3.23 5.11
CA PRO A 386 14.21 -3.01 6.06
C PRO A 386 14.16 -1.62 6.74
N TYR A 387 14.07 -1.63 8.08
CA TYR A 387 13.99 -0.43 8.91
C TYR A 387 14.81 -0.55 10.20
N LEU A 388 15.80 0.33 10.40
CA LEU A 388 16.65 0.30 11.61
C LEU A 388 15.96 0.89 12.86
N CYS A 389 14.87 1.67 12.72
CA CYS A 389 14.12 2.22 13.85
C CYS A 389 13.25 1.20 14.61
N PHE A 390 12.84 0.07 14.00
CA PHE A 390 11.86 -0.85 14.61
C PHE A 390 12.48 -2.05 15.37
N GLN A 391 13.81 -2.08 15.46
CA GLN A 391 14.58 -3.03 16.28
C GLN A 391 14.95 -2.43 17.65
N ALA A 392 15.94 -2.98 18.35
CA ALA A 392 16.54 -2.33 19.51
C ALA A 392 17.26 -1.05 19.05
N LEU A 393 16.91 0.09 19.62
CA LEU A 393 17.54 1.37 19.32
C LEU A 393 18.90 1.47 20.03
N VAL A 394 19.92 1.95 19.33
CA VAL A 394 21.22 2.33 19.92
C VAL A 394 21.34 3.85 20.08
N ASP A 395 22.14 4.27 21.06
CA ASP A 395 22.43 5.69 21.35
C ASP A 395 23.48 6.26 20.38
N GLU A 396 23.12 6.31 19.10
CA GLU A 396 23.96 6.83 18.02
C GLU A 396 23.19 7.85 17.18
N GLY A 397 23.92 8.81 16.59
CA GLY A 397 23.39 9.70 15.57
C GLY A 397 23.37 9.05 14.18
N PRO A 398 22.89 9.76 13.14
CA PRO A 398 22.81 9.24 11.77
C PRO A 398 24.12 8.64 11.22
N GLU A 399 25.27 9.20 11.62
CA GLU A 399 26.61 8.70 11.27
C GLU A 399 26.86 7.24 11.70
N GLY A 400 26.38 6.85 12.89
CA GLY A 400 26.51 5.48 13.38
C GLY A 400 25.64 4.50 12.57
N TYR A 401 24.38 4.86 12.34
CA TYR A 401 23.47 4.07 11.51
C TYR A 401 23.92 3.99 10.04
N ALA A 402 24.66 4.98 9.53
CA ALA A 402 25.31 4.92 8.21
C ALA A 402 26.37 3.82 8.09
N ALA A 403 27.08 3.52 9.19
CA ALA A 403 28.02 2.39 9.27
C ALA A 403 27.31 1.04 9.53
N GLN A 404 26.06 1.05 10.02
CA GLN A 404 25.28 -0.16 10.28
C GLN A 404 24.52 -0.67 9.04
N ALA A 405 24.02 0.20 8.16
CA ALA A 405 23.11 -0.18 7.08
C ALA A 405 23.67 -1.27 6.14
N CYS A 406 24.89 -1.08 5.61
CA CYS A 406 25.53 -2.07 4.75
C CYS A 406 25.75 -3.42 5.43
N PRO A 407 26.44 -3.55 6.58
CA PRO A 407 26.67 -4.85 7.21
C PRO A 407 25.39 -5.52 7.72
N THR A 408 24.36 -4.75 8.09
CA THR A 408 23.07 -5.31 8.53
C THR A 408 22.29 -5.95 7.38
N TRP A 409 22.21 -5.28 6.23
CA TRP A 409 21.32 -5.70 5.14
C TRP A 409 22.00 -6.49 4.02
N ALA A 410 23.31 -6.38 3.83
CA ALA A 410 24.01 -7.04 2.71
C ALA A 410 23.90 -8.57 2.78
N GLY A 411 24.03 -9.16 3.97
CA GLY A 411 23.86 -10.60 4.16
C GLY A 411 22.47 -11.08 3.71
N LYS A 412 21.42 -10.33 4.09
CA LYS A 412 20.02 -10.62 3.78
C LYS A 412 19.74 -10.51 2.27
N ILE A 413 19.98 -9.33 1.71
CA ILE A 413 19.69 -9.01 0.31
C ILE A 413 20.45 -9.94 -0.64
N ASN A 414 21.75 -10.17 -0.42
CA ASN A 414 22.55 -11.03 -1.29
C ASN A 414 22.07 -12.49 -1.25
N THR A 415 21.76 -13.02 -0.06
CA THR A 415 21.34 -14.42 0.12
C THR A 415 19.99 -14.68 -0.54
N THR A 416 19.00 -13.82 -0.28
CA THR A 416 17.65 -14.00 -0.85
C THR A 416 17.62 -13.71 -2.34
N THR A 417 18.41 -12.75 -2.84
CA THR A 417 18.55 -12.54 -4.29
C THR A 417 19.16 -13.77 -4.98
N GLY A 418 20.12 -14.44 -4.34
CA GLY A 418 20.71 -15.69 -4.84
C GLY A 418 19.77 -16.91 -4.79
N ASN A 419 18.90 -17.00 -3.77
CA ASN A 419 18.06 -18.18 -3.51
C ASN A 419 16.62 -18.09 -4.04
N TYR A 420 16.06 -16.88 -4.15
CA TYR A 420 14.68 -16.63 -4.61
C TYR A 420 14.63 -15.96 -6.00
N GLY A 421 15.62 -15.13 -6.36
CA GLY A 421 15.64 -14.38 -7.61
C GLY A 421 15.42 -12.88 -7.41
N PHE A 422 14.36 -12.32 -7.99
CA PHE A 422 14.19 -10.85 -7.98
C PHE A 422 13.68 -10.33 -6.65
N VAL A 423 14.55 -9.61 -5.94
CA VAL A 423 14.28 -8.94 -4.67
C VAL A 423 14.40 -7.43 -4.84
N HIS A 424 13.54 -6.69 -4.14
CA HIS A 424 13.64 -5.24 -3.98
C HIS A 424 13.20 -4.84 -2.57
N ALA A 425 13.64 -3.67 -2.13
CA ALA A 425 13.14 -3.06 -0.90
C ALA A 425 11.99 -2.08 -1.23
N GLY A 426 10.74 -2.53 -1.14
CA GLY A 426 9.54 -1.72 -1.36
C GLY A 426 9.32 -0.66 -0.29
N GLU A 427 9.98 -0.78 0.86
CA GLU A 427 10.05 0.27 1.88
C GLU A 427 11.39 0.34 2.60
N TRP A 428 11.93 1.55 2.74
CA TRP A 428 13.00 1.91 3.68
C TRP A 428 12.97 3.42 3.92
N SER A 429 13.58 3.94 4.98
CA SER A 429 13.64 5.38 5.27
C SER A 429 14.92 5.78 5.99
N LEU A 430 15.11 7.09 6.27
CA LEU A 430 16.17 7.55 7.16
C LEU A 430 15.77 7.47 8.65
N GLY A 431 14.69 6.76 8.97
CA GLY A 431 14.24 6.49 10.34
C GLY A 431 15.24 5.63 11.11
N TYR A 432 16.12 6.29 11.86
CA TYR A 432 17.04 5.65 12.81
C TYR A 432 16.51 5.67 14.26
N THR A 433 15.47 6.49 14.54
CA THR A 433 14.70 6.47 15.79
C THR A 433 13.20 6.36 15.47
N ASP A 434 12.37 6.17 16.50
CA ASP A 434 10.90 6.15 16.37
C ASP A 434 10.21 7.46 16.74
N CYS A 435 10.90 8.58 16.58
CA CYS A 435 10.42 9.89 17.01
C CYS A 435 9.39 10.57 16.11
N GLY A 436 9.20 10.13 14.87
CA GLY A 436 8.24 10.77 13.94
C GLY A 436 6.84 10.88 14.53
N GLN A 437 6.15 12.01 14.34
CA GLN A 437 4.82 12.28 14.88
C GLN A 437 3.85 11.13 14.59
N TRP A 438 3.52 10.32 15.61
CA TRP A 438 2.65 9.14 15.51
C TRP A 438 3.14 8.02 14.58
N LEU A 439 4.44 7.92 14.32
CA LEU A 439 5.05 6.79 13.60
C LEU A 439 4.74 5.44 14.29
N THR A 440 4.76 5.44 15.62
CA THR A 440 4.33 4.36 16.54
C THR A 440 2.81 4.29 16.75
N GLY A 441 2.04 5.06 15.99
CA GLY A 441 0.59 5.23 16.15
C GLY A 441 0.20 6.40 17.06
N VAL A 442 -1.04 6.86 16.88
CA VAL A 442 -1.61 7.98 17.63
C VAL A 442 -1.72 7.62 19.12
N ASN A 443 -1.37 8.57 20.00
CA ASN A 443 -1.35 8.43 21.46
C ASN A 443 -0.45 7.32 22.03
N GLN A 444 0.46 6.71 21.25
CA GLN A 444 1.26 5.58 21.76
C GLN A 444 2.59 5.96 22.44
N GLY A 445 3.20 7.10 22.11
CA GLY A 445 4.54 7.50 22.61
C GLY A 445 5.70 6.91 21.79
N THR A 446 6.95 7.07 22.23
CA THR A 446 8.17 6.65 21.51
C THR A 446 9.10 5.84 22.42
N ARG A 447 9.83 4.86 21.86
CA ARG A 447 10.85 4.11 22.63
C ARG A 447 12.04 4.99 22.93
N TYR A 448 12.41 5.88 22.01
CA TYR A 448 13.55 6.79 22.17
C TYR A 448 13.43 7.68 23.42
N GLU A 449 12.22 8.15 23.77
CA GLU A 449 11.97 8.92 24.99
C GLU A 449 11.65 8.08 26.23
N GLY A 450 11.52 6.75 26.09
CA GLY A 450 11.08 5.85 27.16
C GLY A 450 9.60 6.01 27.56
N ASN A 451 8.78 6.66 26.73
CA ASN A 451 7.36 6.94 27.02
C ASN A 451 6.36 6.10 26.20
N TYR A 452 6.85 5.20 25.33
CA TYR A 452 6.03 4.25 24.57
C TYR A 452 5.13 3.38 25.47
N SER A 453 3.90 3.09 25.00
CA SER A 453 2.79 2.56 25.81
C SER A 453 2.90 1.10 26.29
N ASN A 454 3.98 0.40 25.92
CA ASN A 454 4.31 -0.98 26.26
C ASN A 454 4.29 -1.25 27.78
N PRO A 455 4.00 -2.49 28.23
CA PRO A 455 4.22 -2.89 29.63
C PRO A 455 5.69 -2.78 30.11
N ASN A 456 6.66 -2.92 29.22
CA ASN A 456 8.09 -2.71 29.46
C ASN A 456 8.59 -1.49 28.67
N PRO A 457 8.68 -0.29 29.27
CA PRO A 457 9.35 0.83 28.61
C PRO A 457 10.86 0.56 28.54
N ASN A 458 11.45 0.77 27.36
CA ASN A 458 12.90 0.83 27.21
C ASN A 458 13.47 1.99 28.05
N PRO A 459 14.73 1.92 28.50
CA PRO A 459 15.39 3.09 29.08
C PRO A 459 15.39 4.23 28.06
N LYS A 460 15.08 5.44 28.52
CA LYS A 460 15.13 6.65 27.71
C LYS A 460 16.53 6.84 27.12
N ILE A 461 16.60 7.12 25.83
CA ILE A 461 17.84 7.39 25.09
C ILE A 461 18.01 8.91 24.94
N GLY A 462 17.04 9.61 24.33
CA GLY A 462 17.10 11.05 24.10
C GLY A 462 15.73 11.73 24.15
N ASN A 463 15.62 12.95 23.61
CA ASN A 463 14.34 13.66 23.43
C ASN A 463 14.00 13.72 21.93
N CYS A 464 12.74 13.55 21.54
CA CYS A 464 12.36 13.63 20.14
C CYS A 464 12.41 15.08 19.61
N ALA A 465 12.16 16.07 20.47
CA ALA A 465 12.26 17.48 20.12
C ALA A 465 13.64 17.86 19.54
N ASP A 466 14.72 17.26 20.06
CA ASP A 466 16.11 17.56 19.66
C ASP A 466 16.45 17.05 18.25
N ILE A 467 15.64 16.15 17.69
CA ILE A 467 15.89 15.52 16.38
C ILE A 467 14.77 15.70 15.36
N LEU A 468 13.59 16.21 15.75
CA LEU A 468 12.48 16.48 14.81
C LEU A 468 12.55 17.87 14.15
N ASP A 469 13.18 18.87 14.79
CA ASP A 469 13.29 20.21 14.18
C ASP A 469 14.40 20.26 13.13
N TYR A 470 14.04 19.85 11.91
CA TYR A 470 14.90 19.86 10.74
C TYR A 470 15.37 21.26 10.29
N THR A 471 14.83 22.34 10.86
CA THR A 471 15.33 23.71 10.63
C THR A 471 16.62 23.98 11.41
N THR A 472 16.85 23.24 12.51
CA THR A 472 18.05 23.36 13.36
C THR A 472 19.20 22.43 12.96
N TRP A 473 18.94 21.43 12.10
CA TRP A 473 19.92 20.41 11.73
C TRP A 473 21.17 21.00 11.08
N ASN A 474 22.31 20.82 11.76
CA ASN A 474 23.61 21.28 11.29
C ASN A 474 24.18 20.41 10.14
N ALA A 475 25.28 20.87 9.53
CA ALA A 475 25.91 20.19 8.40
C ALA A 475 26.35 18.75 8.71
N THR A 476 26.90 18.48 9.91
CA THR A 476 27.32 17.14 10.32
C THR A 476 26.15 16.17 10.41
N TYR A 477 25.03 16.60 11.01
CA TYR A 477 23.82 15.79 11.10
C TYR A 477 23.23 15.46 9.73
N LYS A 478 23.19 16.46 8.84
CA LYS A 478 22.75 16.28 7.44
C LYS A 478 23.69 15.40 6.63
N GLN A 479 25.00 15.44 6.90
CA GLN A 479 25.97 14.55 6.27
C GLN A 479 25.80 13.10 6.75
N GLY A 480 25.64 12.85 8.06
CA GLY A 480 25.35 11.49 8.55
C GLY A 480 24.06 10.90 7.96
N LEU A 481 23.04 11.72 7.73
CA LEU A 481 21.82 11.31 7.00
C LEU A 481 22.07 11.03 5.51
N MET A 482 22.90 11.84 4.83
CA MET A 482 23.34 11.62 3.45
C MET A 482 24.14 10.32 3.31
N ASP A 483 25.00 10.01 4.28
CA ASP A 483 25.82 8.81 4.31
C ASP A 483 24.96 7.56 4.60
N PHE A 484 24.01 7.65 5.54
CA PHE A 484 23.02 6.59 5.81
C PHE A 484 22.12 6.33 4.59
N ALA A 485 21.68 7.40 3.91
CA ALA A 485 20.95 7.27 2.65
C ALA A 485 21.78 6.54 1.58
N SER A 486 23.05 6.91 1.43
CA SER A 486 23.93 6.33 0.41
C SER A 486 24.24 4.85 0.70
N ALA A 487 24.53 4.50 1.95
CA ALA A 487 24.73 3.12 2.39
C ALA A 487 23.47 2.26 2.14
N SER A 488 22.29 2.79 2.47
CA SER A 488 21.00 2.14 2.23
C SER A 488 20.71 1.93 0.74
N MET A 489 20.88 2.96 -0.09
CA MET A 489 20.64 2.88 -1.54
C MET A 489 21.57 1.89 -2.25
N ASP A 490 22.79 1.67 -1.75
CA ASP A 490 23.75 0.71 -2.31
C ASP A 490 23.47 -0.73 -1.89
N VAL A 491 23.14 -0.96 -0.60
CA VAL A 491 22.87 -2.31 -0.07
C VAL A 491 21.51 -2.86 -0.50
N LEU A 492 20.50 -2.01 -0.66
CA LEU A 492 19.14 -2.44 -1.04
C LEU A 492 18.99 -2.63 -2.56
N GLN A 493 19.90 -2.04 -3.34
CA GLN A 493 20.10 -2.20 -4.79
C GLN A 493 18.96 -1.74 -5.72
N ASN A 494 17.75 -2.25 -5.48
CA ASN A 494 16.47 -1.92 -6.09
C ASN A 494 15.54 -1.49 -4.96
N TRP A 495 15.08 -0.24 -4.95
CA TRP A 495 14.42 0.29 -3.75
C TRP A 495 13.33 1.33 -4.02
N PHE A 496 12.40 1.41 -3.08
CA PHE A 496 11.37 2.44 -2.97
C PHE A 496 11.45 3.07 -1.57
N PHE A 497 11.76 4.36 -1.49
CA PHE A 497 11.84 5.06 -0.21
C PHE A 497 10.43 5.33 0.36
N TRP A 498 10.23 5.09 1.66
CA TRP A 498 9.02 5.41 2.42
C TRP A 498 9.23 6.74 3.16
N ASN A 499 8.71 7.88 2.70
CA ASN A 499 7.77 8.11 1.61
C ASN A 499 8.25 9.26 0.69
N TRP A 500 7.61 9.47 -0.47
CA TRP A 500 7.91 10.66 -1.32
C TRP A 500 7.83 11.95 -0.51
N LYS A 501 6.76 12.13 0.26
CA LYS A 501 6.64 13.24 1.22
C LYS A 501 5.75 12.89 2.40
N ILE A 502 5.85 13.73 3.42
CA ILE A 502 5.01 13.76 4.62
C ILE A 502 4.28 15.12 4.60
N GLY A 503 3.00 15.14 4.95
CA GLY A 503 2.21 16.36 5.08
C GLY A 503 2.58 17.17 6.32
N ASN A 504 2.37 18.48 6.26
CA ASN A 504 2.53 19.33 7.44
C ASN A 504 1.45 19.01 8.48
N SER A 505 1.84 19.03 9.76
CA SER A 505 0.90 19.16 10.87
C SER A 505 0.18 20.50 10.79
N SER A 506 -1.14 20.48 10.97
CA SER A 506 -1.97 21.67 11.14
C SER A 506 -1.71 22.39 12.47
N ALA A 507 -1.18 21.68 13.47
CA ALA A 507 -0.83 22.22 14.78
C ALA A 507 0.53 22.95 14.81
N THR A 508 1.51 22.51 14.01
CA THR A 508 2.86 23.12 13.98
C THR A 508 3.19 23.88 12.69
N GLY A 509 2.48 23.59 11.59
CA GLY A 509 2.82 24.06 10.25
C GLY A 509 4.04 23.37 9.62
N LEU A 510 4.63 22.36 10.28
CA LEU A 510 5.86 21.67 9.87
C LEU A 510 5.62 20.18 9.59
N VAL A 511 6.54 19.56 8.84
CA VAL A 511 6.62 18.11 8.67
C VAL A 511 7.02 17.45 10.00
N GLY A 512 6.10 16.69 10.61
CA GLY A 512 6.30 16.02 11.90
C GLY A 512 7.18 14.76 11.87
N SER A 513 7.59 14.29 10.68
CA SER A 513 8.37 13.06 10.48
C SER A 513 9.46 13.27 9.39
N PRO A 514 10.43 14.18 9.57
CA PRO A 514 11.31 14.65 8.48
C PRO A 514 12.23 13.57 7.89
N HIS A 515 12.61 12.55 8.67
CA HIS A 515 13.41 11.39 8.21
C HIS A 515 12.67 10.49 7.20
N TRP A 516 11.37 10.71 7.03
CA TRP A 516 10.44 9.90 6.23
C TRP A 516 9.92 10.64 4.98
N SER A 517 10.53 11.78 4.63
CA SER A 517 10.11 12.63 3.51
C SER A 517 11.23 12.83 2.50
N TYR A 518 11.16 12.12 1.36
CA TYR A 518 12.17 12.18 0.30
C TYR A 518 12.30 13.58 -0.31
N GLN A 519 11.17 14.22 -0.59
CA GLN A 519 11.06 15.59 -1.10
C GLN A 519 11.70 16.61 -0.14
N LEU A 520 11.51 16.44 1.17
CA LEU A 520 12.16 17.29 2.18
C LEU A 520 13.66 17.02 2.28
N GLY A 521 14.10 15.75 2.19
CA GLY A 521 15.52 15.42 2.26
C GLY A 521 16.34 15.90 1.06
N LEU A 522 15.76 15.88 -0.14
CA LEU A 522 16.38 16.50 -1.33
C LEU A 522 16.52 18.02 -1.16
N SER A 523 15.43 18.70 -0.82
CA SER A 523 15.40 20.17 -0.70
C SER A 523 16.16 20.69 0.52
N GLY A 524 16.22 19.90 1.59
CA GLY A 524 16.95 20.19 2.82
C GLY A 524 18.45 19.83 2.79
N GLY A 525 18.90 19.07 1.78
CA GLY A 525 20.30 18.74 1.53
C GLY A 525 20.85 17.53 2.31
N TRP A 526 20.01 16.53 2.61
CA TRP A 526 20.40 15.29 3.32
C TRP A 526 19.99 14.00 2.60
N LEU A 527 19.61 14.09 1.32
CA LEU A 527 19.49 12.96 0.39
C LEU A 527 20.31 13.23 -0.89
N PRO A 528 20.89 12.19 -1.52
CA PRO A 528 21.72 12.37 -2.71
C PRO A 528 20.86 12.84 -3.89
N THR A 529 21.24 13.98 -4.47
CA THR A 529 20.53 14.57 -5.62
C THR A 529 20.66 13.79 -6.92
N ASP A 530 21.46 12.73 -6.94
CA ASP A 530 21.56 11.72 -7.99
C ASP A 530 21.68 10.35 -7.30
N PRO A 531 20.62 9.51 -7.31
CA PRO A 531 20.57 8.26 -6.54
C PRO A 531 21.64 7.24 -6.96
N ARG A 532 22.24 7.40 -8.15
CA ARG A 532 23.31 6.52 -8.65
C ARG A 532 24.63 6.72 -7.91
N LYS A 533 24.82 7.88 -7.25
CA LYS A 533 26.06 8.20 -6.49
C LYS A 533 26.26 7.36 -5.24
N ALA A 534 25.21 6.66 -4.77
CA ALA A 534 25.31 5.67 -3.71
C ALA A 534 26.14 4.43 -4.11
N GLN A 535 26.26 4.13 -5.41
CA GLN A 535 26.88 2.89 -5.87
C GLN A 535 28.35 2.77 -5.40
N GLY A 536 28.61 1.75 -4.59
CA GLY A 536 29.93 1.50 -3.99
C GLY A 536 30.14 2.07 -2.59
N THR A 537 29.15 2.69 -1.95
CA THR A 537 29.23 3.09 -0.53
C THR A 537 29.46 1.88 0.38
N CYS A 538 28.84 0.74 0.13
CA CYS A 538 29.11 -0.48 0.91
C CYS A 538 30.50 -1.04 0.59
N ALA A 539 30.96 -0.95 -0.66
CA ALA A 539 32.29 -1.40 -1.04
C ALA A 539 33.41 -0.59 -0.36
N SER A 540 33.21 0.72 -0.13
CA SER A 540 34.16 1.54 0.64
C SER A 540 34.12 1.26 2.16
N GLN A 541 32.98 0.77 2.68
CA GLN A 541 32.87 0.17 4.02
C GLN A 541 33.41 -1.28 4.11
N GLY A 542 33.89 -1.85 3.00
CA GLY A 542 34.39 -3.24 2.95
C GLY A 542 33.30 -4.32 2.87
N VAL A 543 32.05 -3.93 2.64
CA VAL A 543 30.89 -4.81 2.54
C VAL A 543 30.51 -5.05 1.07
N SER A 544 30.19 -6.29 0.71
CA SER A 544 29.82 -6.64 -0.67
C SER A 544 28.32 -6.48 -0.91
N SER A 545 27.93 -5.64 -1.88
CA SER A 545 26.56 -5.54 -2.42
C SER A 545 26.58 -5.72 -3.95
N PRO A 546 26.84 -6.95 -4.45
CA PRO A 546 26.75 -7.23 -5.88
C PRO A 546 25.29 -7.26 -6.34
N LEU A 547 25.02 -6.75 -7.54
CA LEU A 547 23.75 -7.05 -8.21
C LEU A 547 23.56 -8.57 -8.34
N GLY A 548 22.31 -8.99 -8.22
CA GLY A 548 21.91 -10.41 -8.28
C GLY A 548 22.41 -11.16 -9.52
N ALA A 549 22.47 -12.48 -9.40
CA ALA A 549 22.68 -13.34 -10.55
C ALA A 549 21.53 -13.18 -11.57
N PRO A 550 21.77 -13.36 -12.88
CA PRO A 550 20.71 -13.31 -13.89
C PRO A 550 19.55 -14.25 -13.55
N LEU A 551 18.34 -13.70 -13.59
CA LEU A 551 17.11 -14.42 -13.28
C LEU A 551 16.89 -15.59 -14.27
N SER A 552 16.29 -16.67 -13.78
CA SER A 552 15.95 -17.84 -14.59
C SER A 552 14.76 -17.58 -15.54
N GLY A 553 14.51 -18.55 -16.43
CA GLY A 553 13.45 -18.44 -17.43
C GLY A 553 12.07 -18.16 -16.83
N TYR A 554 11.62 -18.96 -15.87
CA TYR A 554 10.27 -18.79 -15.30
C TYR A 554 10.11 -17.45 -14.55
N GLN A 555 11.16 -16.97 -13.89
CA GLN A 555 11.19 -15.69 -13.18
C GLN A 555 11.08 -14.49 -14.13
N THR A 556 11.45 -14.64 -15.41
CA THR A 556 11.40 -13.56 -16.42
C THR A 556 10.26 -13.71 -17.43
N GLY A 557 9.43 -14.76 -17.31
CA GLY A 557 8.36 -15.05 -18.26
C GLY A 557 8.83 -15.82 -19.51
N GLY A 558 10.04 -16.40 -19.45
CA GLY A 558 10.57 -17.34 -20.43
C GLY A 558 10.27 -18.82 -20.08
N PRO A 559 11.13 -19.76 -20.51
CA PRO A 559 10.90 -21.20 -20.32
C PRO A 559 10.66 -21.60 -18.86
N GLY A 560 9.55 -22.31 -18.63
CA GLY A 560 9.11 -22.77 -17.31
C GLY A 560 8.11 -21.83 -16.60
N ALA A 561 7.83 -20.64 -17.13
CA ALA A 561 6.82 -19.74 -16.58
C ALA A 561 5.45 -20.44 -16.50
N GLY A 562 4.75 -20.27 -15.38
CA GLY A 562 3.47 -20.94 -15.08
C GLY A 562 3.54 -22.47 -14.89
N THR A 563 4.72 -23.08 -15.03
CA THR A 563 4.90 -24.54 -14.99
C THR A 563 5.23 -24.96 -13.56
N TRP A 564 4.21 -24.96 -12.71
CA TRP A 564 4.31 -25.34 -11.30
C TRP A 564 4.87 -26.78 -11.12
N PRO A 565 5.98 -26.98 -10.38
CA PRO A 565 6.44 -28.29 -9.94
C PRO A 565 5.42 -29.02 -9.06
N ALA A 566 5.46 -30.35 -9.07
CA ALA A 566 4.45 -31.18 -8.38
C ALA A 566 4.43 -30.99 -6.85
N ASP A 567 5.57 -30.68 -6.25
CA ASP A 567 5.70 -30.27 -4.85
C ASP A 567 4.98 -28.94 -4.59
N GLN A 568 5.19 -27.90 -5.42
CA GLN A 568 4.51 -26.61 -5.27
C GLN A 568 2.99 -26.74 -5.41
N VAL A 569 2.51 -27.55 -6.36
CA VAL A 569 1.07 -27.87 -6.49
C VAL A 569 0.56 -28.62 -5.26
N SER A 570 1.33 -29.57 -4.72
CA SER A 570 0.96 -30.31 -3.50
C SER A 570 1.06 -29.47 -2.21
N SER A 571 1.81 -28.37 -2.20
CA SER A 571 1.96 -27.48 -1.05
C SER A 571 0.94 -26.35 -1.04
N TYR A 572 0.54 -25.82 -2.21
CA TYR A 572 -0.24 -24.58 -2.29
C TYR A 572 -1.50 -24.68 -3.18
N GLY A 573 -1.69 -25.79 -3.89
CA GLY A 573 -2.77 -25.94 -4.88
C GLY A 573 -4.18 -26.02 -4.32
N ASP A 574 -4.35 -26.56 -3.11
CA ASP A 574 -5.65 -26.66 -2.45
C ASP A 574 -6.17 -25.27 -2.03
N TRP A 575 -7.48 -25.04 -2.21
CA TRP A 575 -8.15 -23.84 -1.72
C TRP A 575 -9.56 -24.15 -1.19
N PRO A 576 -9.90 -23.76 0.05
CA PRO A 576 -9.04 -23.14 1.06
C PRO A 576 -7.90 -24.06 1.55
N PRO A 577 -6.87 -23.53 2.22
CA PRO A 577 -5.82 -24.34 2.86
C PRO A 577 -6.40 -25.37 3.84
N SER A 578 -5.70 -26.48 4.06
CA SER A 578 -6.15 -27.58 4.94
C SER A 578 -6.12 -27.24 6.44
N SER A 579 -5.53 -26.10 6.82
CA SER A 579 -5.36 -25.64 8.20
C SER A 579 -5.23 -24.13 8.26
N LEU A 580 -5.60 -23.53 9.40
CA LEU A 580 -5.58 -22.09 9.64
C LEU A 580 -5.22 -21.81 11.11
N SER A 581 -4.49 -20.74 11.38
CA SER A 581 -4.24 -20.27 12.74
C SER A 581 -5.46 -19.55 13.34
N GLY A 582 -5.59 -19.55 14.67
CA GLY A 582 -6.61 -18.76 15.38
C GLY A 582 -8.04 -19.30 15.38
N VAL A 583 -8.26 -20.57 15.01
CA VAL A 583 -9.57 -21.23 14.98
C VAL A 583 -9.72 -22.31 16.06
N ILE A 584 -10.82 -22.29 16.81
CA ILE A 584 -11.09 -23.25 17.90
C ILE A 584 -11.73 -24.55 17.40
N ALA A 585 -12.61 -24.47 16.38
CA ALA A 585 -13.38 -25.61 15.88
C ALA A 585 -12.65 -26.44 14.79
N GLY A 586 -11.41 -26.08 14.44
CA GLY A 586 -10.75 -26.55 13.23
C GLY A 586 -11.35 -25.94 11.96
N MET A 587 -11.04 -26.52 10.79
CA MET A 587 -11.50 -26.01 9.49
C MET A 587 -12.97 -26.36 9.16
N THR A 588 -13.51 -27.42 9.77
CA THR A 588 -14.85 -27.92 9.44
C THR A 588 -15.93 -26.94 9.88
N GLY A 589 -16.61 -26.34 8.90
CA GLY A 589 -17.68 -25.38 9.18
C GLY A 589 -17.18 -23.98 9.55
N LEU A 590 -15.98 -23.58 9.12
CA LEU A 590 -15.63 -22.15 9.12
C LEU A 590 -16.53 -21.37 8.14
N PRO A 591 -16.83 -20.09 8.43
CA PRO A 591 -17.36 -19.14 7.47
C PRO A 591 -16.63 -19.14 6.13
N VAL A 592 -17.41 -19.32 5.06
CA VAL A 592 -17.02 -19.13 3.66
C VAL A 592 -18.12 -18.35 2.94
N TYR A 593 -17.74 -17.71 1.84
CA TYR A 593 -18.62 -17.08 0.87
C TYR A 593 -18.81 -17.98 -0.35
N VAL A 594 -19.86 -17.70 -1.14
CA VAL A 594 -20.23 -18.47 -2.33
C VAL A 594 -20.12 -17.63 -3.59
N GLN A 595 -19.65 -18.24 -4.69
CA GLN A 595 -19.48 -17.56 -5.98
C GLN A 595 -20.82 -17.45 -6.71
N THR A 596 -21.62 -16.46 -6.32
CA THR A 596 -22.89 -16.10 -6.97
C THR A 596 -23.12 -14.59 -7.10
N GLY A 597 -22.14 -13.77 -6.73
CA GLY A 597 -22.19 -12.32 -6.89
C GLY A 597 -21.82 -11.86 -8.30
N SER A 598 -22.33 -10.70 -8.70
CA SER A 598 -21.77 -9.94 -9.82
C SER A 598 -20.33 -9.54 -9.51
N GLN A 599 -19.45 -9.59 -10.51
CA GLN A 599 -18.13 -8.97 -10.39
C GLN A 599 -18.26 -7.45 -10.26
N VAL A 600 -17.30 -6.83 -9.55
CA VAL A 600 -17.10 -5.38 -9.60
C VAL A 600 -16.28 -5.08 -10.85
N THR A 601 -16.68 -4.07 -11.62
CA THR A 601 -15.93 -3.61 -12.80
C THR A 601 -15.54 -2.16 -12.59
N LEU A 602 -14.25 -1.86 -12.68
CA LEU A 602 -13.71 -0.52 -12.44
C LEU A 602 -13.78 0.31 -13.72
N SER A 603 -14.25 1.55 -13.61
CA SER A 603 -14.26 2.49 -14.73
C SER A 603 -13.18 3.56 -14.56
N ALA A 604 -12.54 3.94 -15.65
CA ALA A 604 -11.76 5.16 -15.69
C ALA A 604 -12.71 6.38 -15.76
N PRO A 605 -12.46 7.45 -14.99
CA PRO A 605 -13.14 8.72 -15.21
C PRO A 605 -12.78 9.25 -16.60
N ASN A 606 -13.68 10.02 -17.21
CA ASN A 606 -13.35 10.80 -18.41
C ASN A 606 -12.09 11.64 -18.15
N PRO A 607 -11.03 11.52 -18.98
CA PRO A 607 -9.83 12.32 -18.79
C PRO A 607 -10.16 13.80 -18.86
N THR A 608 -9.55 14.57 -17.97
CA THR A 608 -9.72 16.01 -17.85
C THR A 608 -8.47 16.69 -18.39
N TYR A 609 -8.66 17.57 -19.37
CA TYR A 609 -7.58 18.21 -20.13
C TYR A 609 -7.35 19.64 -19.65
N ALA A 610 -6.16 20.20 -19.92
CA ALA A 610 -5.96 21.64 -19.80
C ALA A 610 -6.95 22.37 -20.74
N PRO A 611 -7.44 23.58 -20.42
CA PRO A 611 -8.53 24.23 -21.17
C PRO A 611 -8.29 24.47 -22.67
N SER A 612 -7.03 24.43 -23.13
CA SER A 612 -6.64 24.56 -24.54
C SER A 612 -6.17 23.25 -25.19
N GLN A 613 -6.25 22.13 -24.47
CA GLN A 613 -5.75 20.80 -24.89
C GLN A 613 -6.87 19.75 -24.94
N SER A 614 -8.11 20.13 -25.22
CA SER A 614 -9.20 19.18 -25.45
C SER A 614 -8.94 18.30 -26.68
N PRO A 615 -9.26 16.99 -26.64
CA PRO A 615 -9.04 16.08 -27.76
C PRO A 615 -9.99 16.37 -28.92
N SER A 616 -9.54 16.07 -30.14
CA SER A 616 -10.38 16.09 -31.36
C SER A 616 -11.08 14.76 -31.65
N VAL A 617 -10.82 13.74 -30.83
CA VAL A 617 -11.27 12.35 -30.99
C VAL A 617 -11.87 11.81 -29.69
N THR A 618 -12.76 10.83 -29.79
CA THR A 618 -13.22 10.05 -28.63
C THR A 618 -12.13 9.08 -28.22
N ILE A 619 -11.72 9.15 -26.96
CA ILE A 619 -10.69 8.26 -26.37
C ILE A 619 -11.38 7.01 -25.81
N ASN A 620 -10.88 5.82 -26.16
CA ASN A 620 -11.28 4.58 -25.47
C ASN A 620 -10.65 4.57 -24.08
N LEU A 621 -11.43 4.31 -23.04
CA LEU A 621 -10.95 4.33 -21.65
C LEU A 621 -10.80 2.92 -21.06
N GLY A 622 -10.75 1.91 -21.93
CA GLY A 622 -11.07 0.54 -21.56
C GLY A 622 -12.53 0.36 -21.15
N ASN A 623 -12.89 -0.88 -20.80
CA ASN A 623 -14.17 -1.27 -20.20
C ASN A 623 -14.03 -1.66 -18.72
N GLY A 624 -12.80 -1.79 -18.22
CA GLY A 624 -12.47 -2.30 -16.90
C GLY A 624 -12.30 -3.82 -16.82
N TRP A 625 -12.29 -4.52 -17.96
CA TRP A 625 -12.33 -5.98 -18.04
C TRP A 625 -11.56 -6.48 -19.27
N ALA A 626 -10.25 -6.70 -19.09
CA ALA A 626 -9.30 -7.14 -20.11
C ALA A 626 -9.60 -8.55 -20.66
N ASN A 627 -10.08 -9.49 -19.84
CA ASN A 627 -10.44 -10.83 -20.29
C ASN A 627 -11.98 -11.01 -20.36
N PRO A 628 -12.63 -10.77 -21.52
CA PRO A 628 -14.06 -11.02 -21.71
C PRO A 628 -14.47 -12.51 -21.61
N SER A 629 -13.52 -13.41 -21.33
CA SER A 629 -13.77 -14.84 -21.05
C SER A 629 -13.70 -15.19 -19.56
N ASP A 630 -13.24 -14.31 -18.64
CA ASP A 630 -13.47 -14.54 -17.22
C ASP A 630 -14.93 -14.21 -16.89
N THR A 631 -15.73 -15.26 -16.78
CA THR A 631 -17.14 -15.21 -16.35
C THR A 631 -17.33 -15.82 -14.96
N ALA A 632 -16.29 -15.88 -14.13
CA ALA A 632 -16.41 -16.32 -12.75
C ALA A 632 -17.32 -15.35 -11.96
N ALA A 633 -18.11 -15.89 -11.04
CA ALA A 633 -18.89 -15.07 -10.11
C ALA A 633 -18.08 -14.68 -8.88
N ALA A 634 -18.39 -13.52 -8.31
CA ALA A 634 -17.76 -13.01 -7.10
C ALA A 634 -18.28 -13.73 -5.84
N TYR A 635 -17.44 -13.83 -4.82
CA TYR A 635 -17.75 -14.36 -3.51
C TYR A 635 -18.66 -13.40 -2.73
N VAL A 636 -19.86 -13.88 -2.37
CA VAL A 636 -20.82 -13.14 -1.55
C VAL A 636 -21.23 -13.91 -0.29
N PRO A 637 -21.62 -13.22 0.80
CA PRO A 637 -22.27 -13.84 1.96
C PRO A 637 -23.46 -14.71 1.54
N ILE A 638 -23.52 -15.93 2.09
CA ILE A 638 -24.63 -16.85 1.85
C ILE A 638 -25.85 -16.34 2.64
N ASP A 639 -26.96 -16.03 1.96
CA ASP A 639 -28.18 -15.50 2.59
C ASP A 639 -28.71 -16.45 3.67
N GLY A 640 -28.97 -15.91 4.86
CA GLY A 640 -29.44 -16.66 6.03
C GLY A 640 -28.33 -17.22 6.94
N CYS A 641 -27.05 -17.05 6.61
CA CYS A 641 -25.95 -17.41 7.50
C CYS A 641 -25.55 -16.24 8.42
N ASN A 642 -25.30 -16.52 9.70
CA ASN A 642 -24.96 -15.48 10.68
C ASN A 642 -23.43 -15.37 10.84
N TYR A 643 -22.81 -14.61 9.93
CA TYR A 643 -21.37 -14.36 9.94
C TYR A 643 -20.94 -13.55 11.18
N PRO A 644 -19.85 -13.93 11.89
CA PRO A 644 -19.24 -13.09 12.92
C PRO A 644 -18.71 -11.77 12.33
N PHE A 645 -18.61 -10.72 13.14
CA PHE A 645 -18.09 -9.43 12.69
C PHE A 645 -16.64 -9.56 12.21
N GLN A 646 -16.42 -9.25 10.93
CA GLN A 646 -15.24 -9.71 10.18
C GLN A 646 -13.90 -9.08 10.59
N TRP A 647 -13.91 -8.13 11.52
CA TRP A 647 -12.75 -7.43 12.09
C TRP A 647 -12.42 -7.83 13.54
N SER A 648 -13.27 -8.62 14.22
CA SER A 648 -12.98 -9.17 15.55
C SER A 648 -13.45 -10.62 15.74
N ALA A 649 -13.40 -11.41 14.67
CA ALA A 649 -13.88 -12.78 14.60
C ALA A 649 -12.89 -13.85 15.08
N THR A 650 -11.65 -13.50 15.43
CA THR A 650 -10.67 -14.42 16.03
C THR A 650 -11.28 -15.24 17.17
N ASN A 651 -11.15 -16.57 17.13
CA ASN A 651 -11.75 -17.52 18.07
C ASN A 651 -13.28 -17.46 18.24
N SER A 652 -14.02 -16.65 17.46
CA SER A 652 -15.47 -16.52 17.59
C SER A 652 -16.18 -17.79 17.15
N ALA A 653 -17.24 -18.17 17.86
CA ALA A 653 -18.12 -19.26 17.45
C ALA A 653 -18.97 -18.83 16.24
N TYR A 654 -18.96 -19.63 15.18
CA TYR A 654 -19.91 -19.50 14.08
C TYR A 654 -21.12 -20.40 14.36
N PRO A 655 -22.35 -19.85 14.48
CA PRO A 655 -23.57 -20.65 14.67
C PRO A 655 -24.00 -21.40 13.39
N GLY A 656 -23.24 -21.27 12.30
CA GLY A 656 -23.49 -21.92 11.02
C GLY A 656 -24.48 -21.18 10.13
N CYS A 657 -24.80 -21.83 9.01
CA CYS A 657 -25.87 -21.44 8.12
C CYS A 657 -27.19 -22.08 8.56
N THR A 658 -28.17 -21.26 8.93
CA THR A 658 -29.59 -21.65 8.99
C THR A 658 -30.31 -21.03 7.80
N PRO A 659 -30.20 -21.61 6.59
CA PRO A 659 -30.67 -20.98 5.36
C PRO A 659 -32.20 -20.83 5.35
N SER A 660 -32.67 -19.65 5.77
CA SER A 660 -33.97 -19.15 5.37
C SER A 660 -33.77 -18.43 4.03
N LEU A 661 -34.18 -19.07 2.93
CA LEU A 661 -34.07 -18.52 1.58
C LEU A 661 -34.93 -17.26 1.45
N LYS A 662 -34.28 -16.12 1.67
CA LYS A 662 -34.83 -14.78 1.64
C LYS A 662 -34.40 -14.10 0.35
N LYS A 663 -35.08 -14.47 -0.74
CA LYS A 663 -34.83 -13.99 -2.09
C LYS A 663 -34.80 -12.46 -2.11
N ARG A 664 -33.61 -11.88 -2.31
CA ARG A 664 -33.46 -10.45 -2.54
C ARG A 664 -33.83 -10.15 -3.99
N VAL A 665 -34.67 -9.14 -4.18
CA VAL A 665 -35.03 -8.60 -5.50
C VAL A 665 -34.72 -7.11 -5.47
N PHE A 666 -34.05 -6.60 -6.51
CA PHE A 666 -33.86 -5.17 -6.67
C PHE A 666 -35.15 -4.58 -7.27
N ASP A 667 -35.81 -3.67 -6.55
CA ASP A 667 -37.11 -3.10 -6.95
C ASP A 667 -37.00 -1.93 -7.95
N GLY A 668 -35.76 -1.49 -8.24
CA GLY A 668 -35.44 -0.31 -9.04
C GLY A 668 -34.80 0.82 -8.21
N GLU A 669 -35.00 0.82 -6.89
CA GLU A 669 -34.40 1.78 -5.96
C GLU A 669 -33.54 1.09 -4.89
N LYS A 670 -33.91 -0.12 -4.45
CA LYS A 670 -33.28 -0.84 -3.33
C LYS A 670 -33.48 -2.36 -3.42
N TRP A 671 -32.74 -3.09 -2.59
CA TRP A 671 -32.93 -4.52 -2.40
C TRP A 671 -34.05 -4.81 -1.39
N ILE A 672 -35.16 -5.38 -1.85
CA ILE A 672 -36.27 -5.86 -1.02
C ILE A 672 -36.21 -7.38 -0.85
N VAL A 673 -36.80 -7.90 0.23
CA VAL A 673 -36.76 -9.31 0.59
C VAL A 673 -38.14 -9.96 0.43
N VAL A 674 -38.22 -11.03 -0.36
CA VAL A 674 -39.43 -11.87 -0.50
C VAL A 674 -39.19 -13.29 0.02
N PRO A 675 -40.16 -13.93 0.72
CA PRO A 675 -40.06 -15.32 1.13
C PRO A 675 -40.41 -16.27 -0.02
N GLU A 676 -39.66 -17.37 -0.16
CA GLU A 676 -40.00 -18.46 -1.09
C GLU A 676 -39.84 -19.84 -0.40
N GLN A 677 -40.46 -20.88 -0.96
CA GLN A 677 -40.55 -22.21 -0.34
C GLN A 677 -39.21 -22.98 -0.37
N PRO A 678 -38.96 -23.93 0.56
CA PRO A 678 -37.66 -24.56 0.71
C PRO A 678 -37.30 -25.48 -0.46
N LEU A 679 -36.09 -25.30 -0.99
CA LEU A 679 -35.44 -26.21 -1.93
C LEU A 679 -34.44 -27.11 -1.20
N THR A 680 -34.39 -28.38 -1.58
CA THR A 680 -33.33 -29.31 -1.16
C THR A 680 -32.03 -29.01 -1.90
N LEU A 681 -30.93 -28.85 -1.17
CA LEU A 681 -29.60 -28.67 -1.75
C LEU A 681 -29.20 -29.88 -2.61
N PRO A 682 -28.60 -29.67 -3.80
CA PRO A 682 -28.05 -30.76 -4.60
C PRO A 682 -26.81 -31.36 -3.92
N SER A 683 -26.70 -32.69 -3.94
CA SER A 683 -25.50 -33.38 -3.44
C SER A 683 -24.30 -33.12 -4.35
N ILE A 684 -23.16 -32.77 -3.77
CA ILE A 684 -21.88 -32.67 -4.49
C ILE A 684 -21.53 -34.06 -5.05
N SER A 685 -21.63 -34.23 -6.37
CA SER A 685 -21.26 -35.46 -7.06
C SER A 685 -19.76 -35.50 -7.30
N THR A 686 -19.04 -36.40 -6.63
CA THR A 686 -17.65 -36.68 -6.97
C THR A 686 -17.54 -37.30 -8.36
N PRO A 687 -16.59 -36.87 -9.22
CA PRO A 687 -16.44 -37.44 -10.55
C PRO A 687 -15.96 -38.89 -10.44
N THR A 688 -16.86 -39.82 -10.77
CA THR A 688 -16.57 -41.27 -10.69
C THR A 688 -15.73 -41.69 -11.88
N VAL A 689 -14.42 -41.87 -11.67
CA VAL A 689 -13.49 -42.39 -12.68
C VAL A 689 -13.96 -43.77 -13.12
N THR A 690 -14.48 -43.85 -14.35
CA THR A 690 -14.98 -45.10 -14.93
C THR A 690 -13.80 -45.87 -15.56
N PRO A 691 -13.48 -47.09 -15.10
CA PRO A 691 -12.35 -47.83 -15.67
C PRO A 691 -12.67 -48.27 -17.10
N SER A 692 -11.91 -47.77 -18.08
CA SER A 692 -12.10 -48.09 -19.48
C SER A 692 -11.72 -49.55 -19.77
N SER A 693 -12.67 -50.31 -20.32
CA SER A 693 -12.46 -51.73 -20.64
C SER A 693 -11.52 -51.87 -21.85
N THR A 694 -10.28 -52.29 -21.61
CA THR A 694 -9.34 -52.69 -22.66
C THR A 694 -9.23 -54.22 -22.73
N SER A 695 -9.09 -54.74 -23.95
CA SER A 695 -9.21 -56.17 -24.26
C SER A 695 -8.03 -57.02 -23.77
N ARG A 696 -8.31 -58.25 -23.31
CA ARG A 696 -7.30 -59.30 -23.11
C ARG A 696 -6.44 -59.48 -24.37
N SER A 697 -5.12 -59.50 -24.20
CA SER A 697 -4.20 -60.16 -25.14
C SER A 697 -3.07 -60.88 -24.42
N SER A 698 -2.64 -62.01 -25.00
CA SER A 698 -1.30 -62.61 -24.89
C SER A 698 -0.59 -62.58 -23.51
N ARG A 699 -0.85 -63.62 -22.71
CA ARG A 699 0.06 -64.13 -21.67
C ARG A 699 1.50 -64.27 -22.22
N ALA A 700 2.49 -63.71 -21.53
CA ALA A 700 3.90 -64.09 -21.63
C ALA A 700 4.43 -64.46 -20.24
N THR A 701 5.44 -65.34 -20.14
CA THR A 701 5.85 -65.95 -18.86
C THR A 701 7.36 -65.94 -18.72
N ILE A 702 7.88 -65.26 -17.69
CA ILE A 702 9.28 -65.33 -17.24
C ILE A 702 9.30 -65.45 -15.70
N THR A 703 10.29 -66.19 -15.18
CA THR A 703 10.39 -66.70 -13.81
C THR A 703 11.11 -65.76 -12.82
N PRO A 704 10.93 -65.93 -11.49
CA PRO A 704 11.46 -65.01 -10.47
C PRO A 704 12.85 -65.39 -9.90
N ARG A 705 13.71 -64.37 -9.69
CA ARG A 705 14.86 -64.27 -8.74
C ARG A 705 15.51 -62.88 -8.93
N ALA A 706 16.15 -62.23 -7.95
CA ALA A 706 16.36 -62.54 -6.53
C ALA A 706 16.61 -61.26 -5.69
N GLU A 707 16.55 -61.40 -4.36
CA GLU A 707 17.26 -60.58 -3.35
C GLU A 707 18.79 -60.79 -3.43
N VAL A 708 19.72 -60.00 -2.86
CA VAL A 708 19.81 -58.87 -1.89
C VAL A 708 21.13 -58.08 -2.21
N PRO A 709 21.59 -56.99 -1.52
CA PRO A 709 21.02 -56.08 -0.51
C PRO A 709 21.26 -54.56 -0.81
N ARG A 710 21.07 -53.71 0.22
CA ARG A 710 21.48 -52.29 0.29
C ARG A 710 23.01 -52.11 0.28
N THR A 711 23.46 -50.98 -0.26
CA THR A 711 24.35 -50.02 0.43
C THR A 711 23.80 -48.62 0.18
#